data_AF-A0A0B4HPQ6-F1
#
_entry.id   AF-A0A0B4HPQ6-F1
#
_cell.length_a   1.000
_cell.length_b   1.000
_cell.length_c   1.000
_cell.angle_alpha   90.00
_cell.angle_beta   90.00
_cell.angle_gamma   90.00
#
_symmetry.space_group_name_H-M   'P 1'
#
loop_
_entity.id
_entity.type
_entity.pdbx_description
1 polymer ?
#
loop_
_entity_poly.entity_id
_entity_poly.type
_entity_poly.pdbx_seq_one_letter_code
_entity_poly.pdbx_strand_id
1 'polypeptide(L)'
;MHLVRVVLAVMALAVPTWTTPPPAAFGHNGTDFLLRGKPFVIIGGQMDPQRVPFDYWRRRIIAAKALGINTIFSSIFWNEMEPEKGKWASKQPANNLTDFLHIAKEQGLYVVLQPGPYVGGAREWGGLPYWLSRIPGLKVRSYNEPFLNATKSYFTRLAKDLAPLQITKGGNVIMVQIENEYGSYGADVRYKEALRNMAASLFDVPLYTADGRDKLLLEDGQTSRVLSVVKGGPQGFPLRDEAVTDKSSLGPHLDGEAHISKPLQWGPEAKHHAMDTDQPSLVESYLRNLRMTLSANNSLNLYMFHGGTNFGLSAGSLYTGNRTIPWANSYHDESLLDEAGRTTPLYHILRAEILKYLPDASALPPPPNNLPLMQIDEVKLEPYASILHTVTYTKTRKTPVYMETLKQGQGLILYEHKVLAAANGTLQAGDRPRDRIIVYVNGQRKGIIDSFHACPATVKLSLQAGDVLQLLVENAGRTSHWRKGSREPNLMDDPFKGINGSVTVGSSVLRGWKIRQIPCKEPPILKKPIGGSIQKGMLPVYYKGKFKLPHLGPDQFYSEMDTYLTIEGGTRGIVWVNGFNLGRYWVSGPQQSLYVPGALLKPGLANKIHVLELTPWNMTLTARGETTKRWENRPDPEAPQS
;
A
#
# COMPACT_ATOMS: atom_id res chain seq x y z
N MET A 1 -16.38 -97.81 19.31
CA MET A 1 -16.34 -96.86 18.17
C MET A 1 -16.56 -95.45 18.72
N HIS A 2 -15.49 -94.68 18.90
CA HIS A 2 -15.54 -93.26 19.29
C HIS A 2 -15.47 -92.40 18.04
N LEU A 3 -16.42 -91.46 17.87
CA LEU A 3 -16.41 -90.48 16.78
C LEU A 3 -16.13 -89.10 17.38
N VAL A 4 -14.95 -88.55 17.07
CA VAL A 4 -14.54 -87.18 17.39
C VAL A 4 -15.02 -86.25 16.28
N ARG A 5 -15.78 -85.19 16.63
CA ARG A 5 -16.11 -84.09 15.72
C ARG A 5 -15.04 -83.02 15.82
N VAL A 6 -14.34 -82.77 14.70
CA VAL A 6 -13.43 -81.63 14.52
C VAL A 6 -14.22 -80.50 13.87
N VAL A 7 -14.30 -79.34 14.53
CA VAL A 7 -14.86 -78.10 13.96
C VAL A 7 -13.69 -77.28 13.41
N LEU A 8 -13.67 -77.09 12.08
CA LEU A 8 -12.71 -76.23 11.37
C LEU A 8 -13.19 -74.77 11.46
N ALA A 9 -12.45 -73.93 12.18
CA ALA A 9 -12.61 -72.49 12.15
C ALA A 9 -11.92 -71.90 10.90
N VAL A 10 -12.71 -71.34 9.99
CA VAL A 10 -12.20 -70.59 8.82
C VAL A 10 -11.83 -69.19 9.28
N MET A 11 -10.54 -68.89 9.41
CA MET A 11 -10.05 -67.51 9.52
C MET A 11 -10.21 -66.81 8.16
N ALA A 12 -11.09 -65.81 8.09
CA ALA A 12 -11.15 -64.90 6.96
C ALA A 12 -9.90 -63.99 6.99
N LEU A 13 -8.99 -64.19 6.06
CA LEU A 13 -7.87 -63.28 5.80
C LEU A 13 -8.43 -61.95 5.27
N ALA A 14 -8.39 -60.90 6.09
CA ALA A 14 -8.69 -59.54 5.65
C ALA A 14 -7.62 -59.10 4.66
N VAL A 15 -7.99 -59.01 3.37
CA VAL A 15 -7.16 -58.37 2.35
C VAL A 15 -7.08 -56.88 2.71
N PRO A 16 -5.90 -56.30 2.95
CA PRO A 16 -5.80 -54.86 3.16
C PRO A 16 -6.25 -54.18 1.87
N THR A 17 -7.39 -53.50 1.92
CA THR A 17 -7.82 -52.62 0.83
C THR A 17 -6.80 -51.51 0.73
N TRP A 18 -6.08 -51.43 -0.39
CA TRP A 18 -5.21 -50.31 -0.70
C TRP A 18 -6.13 -49.10 -0.93
N THR A 19 -6.42 -48.36 0.15
CA THR A 19 -7.15 -47.12 0.04
C THR A 19 -6.27 -46.15 -0.73
N THR A 20 -6.70 -45.73 -1.91
CA THR A 20 -6.06 -44.63 -2.61
C THR A 20 -5.97 -43.44 -1.65
N PRO A 21 -4.79 -42.80 -1.52
CA PRO A 21 -4.66 -41.66 -0.63
C PRO A 21 -5.69 -40.60 -1.03
N PRO A 22 -6.33 -39.92 -0.05
CA PRO A 22 -7.33 -38.91 -0.36
C PRO A 22 -6.70 -37.83 -1.25
N PRO A 23 -7.44 -37.29 -2.23
CA PRO A 23 -6.91 -36.27 -3.12
C PRO A 23 -6.45 -35.05 -2.33
N ALA A 24 -5.40 -34.39 -2.81
CA ALA A 24 -4.90 -33.15 -2.21
C ALA A 24 -6.04 -32.12 -2.07
N ALA A 25 -5.99 -31.34 -0.98
CA ALA A 25 -7.02 -30.36 -0.69
C ALA A 25 -7.13 -29.29 -1.80
N PHE A 26 -5.99 -28.83 -2.32
CA PHE A 26 -5.89 -27.95 -3.48
C PHE A 26 -4.59 -28.25 -4.26
N GLY A 27 -4.63 -28.15 -5.59
CA GLY A 27 -3.49 -28.41 -6.48
C GLY A 27 -3.83 -28.18 -7.94
N HIS A 28 -3.10 -28.82 -8.87
CA HIS A 28 -3.44 -28.83 -10.30
C HIS A 28 -3.00 -30.14 -10.96
N ASN A 29 -3.61 -30.50 -12.10
CA ASN A 29 -3.23 -31.63 -12.94
C ASN A 29 -2.37 -31.24 -14.17
N GLY A 30 -2.00 -29.96 -14.27
CA GLY A 30 -1.24 -29.38 -15.39
C GLY A 30 -2.09 -28.51 -16.31
N THR A 31 -3.41 -28.72 -16.36
CA THR A 31 -4.35 -27.91 -17.15
C THR A 31 -5.36 -27.17 -16.28
N ASP A 32 -5.87 -27.83 -15.25
CA ASP A 32 -6.92 -27.32 -14.37
C ASP A 32 -6.43 -27.24 -12.93
N PHE A 33 -6.85 -26.18 -12.20
CA PHE A 33 -6.76 -26.22 -10.76
C PHE A 33 -7.76 -27.25 -10.24
N LEU A 34 -7.37 -27.96 -9.18
CA LEU A 34 -8.18 -28.99 -8.55
C LEU A 34 -8.45 -28.63 -7.09
N LEU A 35 -9.72 -28.53 -6.74
CA LEU A 35 -10.18 -28.41 -5.36
C LEU A 35 -10.75 -29.76 -4.92
N ARG A 36 -10.06 -30.44 -4.01
CA ARG A 36 -10.42 -31.81 -3.56
C ARG A 36 -10.66 -32.78 -4.72
N GLY A 37 -9.80 -32.72 -5.73
CA GLY A 37 -9.85 -33.57 -6.92
C GLY A 37 -10.85 -33.16 -8.01
N LYS A 38 -11.60 -32.07 -7.84
CA LYS A 38 -12.55 -31.56 -8.86
C LYS A 38 -12.00 -30.30 -9.53
N PRO A 39 -12.21 -30.10 -10.85
CA PRO A 39 -11.84 -28.87 -11.54
C PRO A 39 -12.39 -27.63 -10.83
N PHE A 40 -11.55 -26.60 -10.73
CA PHE A 40 -11.85 -25.36 -10.02
C PHE A 40 -11.33 -24.17 -10.81
N VAL A 41 -12.20 -23.20 -11.10
CA VAL A 41 -11.82 -21.94 -11.72
C VAL A 41 -11.75 -20.88 -10.62
N ILE A 42 -10.57 -20.27 -10.42
CA ILE A 42 -10.43 -19.16 -9.48
C ILE A 42 -11.01 -17.91 -10.15
N ILE A 43 -12.08 -17.37 -9.54
CA ILE A 43 -12.57 -16.03 -9.81
C ILE A 43 -12.19 -15.19 -8.60
N GLY A 44 -11.05 -14.53 -8.72
CA GLY A 44 -10.38 -13.80 -7.68
C GLY A 44 -10.77 -12.34 -7.61
N GLY A 45 -10.68 -11.75 -6.42
CA GLY A 45 -10.67 -10.29 -6.25
C GLY A 45 -9.61 -9.84 -5.26
N GLN A 46 -8.80 -8.86 -5.67
CA GLN A 46 -7.77 -8.29 -4.81
C GLN A 46 -8.40 -7.34 -3.79
N MET A 47 -8.13 -7.60 -2.51
CA MET A 47 -8.49 -6.72 -1.39
C MET A 47 -7.44 -6.86 -0.28
N ASP A 48 -6.77 -5.76 0.05
CA ASP A 48 -5.73 -5.75 1.09
C ASP A 48 -6.33 -5.24 2.43
N PRO A 49 -6.31 -6.02 3.51
CA PRO A 49 -6.95 -5.66 4.78
C PRO A 49 -6.39 -4.37 5.38
N GLN A 50 -5.10 -4.10 5.17
CA GLN A 50 -4.40 -2.92 5.68
C GLN A 50 -4.80 -1.60 4.98
N ARG A 51 -5.64 -1.66 3.94
CA ARG A 51 -6.24 -0.47 3.28
C ARG A 51 -7.68 -0.18 3.70
N VAL A 52 -8.26 -1.07 4.52
CA VAL A 52 -9.68 -1.04 4.84
C VAL A 52 -9.84 -1.11 6.36
N PRO A 53 -10.64 -0.24 6.99
CA PRO A 53 -10.95 -0.37 8.40
C PRO A 53 -11.45 -1.78 8.75
N PHE A 54 -10.96 -2.33 9.86
CA PHE A 54 -11.29 -3.69 10.31
C PHE A 54 -12.81 -3.95 10.33
N ASP A 55 -13.57 -2.98 10.86
CA ASP A 55 -15.03 -3.04 11.00
C ASP A 55 -15.76 -3.24 9.66
N TYR A 56 -15.09 -2.92 8.56
CA TYR A 56 -15.68 -2.91 7.22
C TYR A 56 -15.36 -4.16 6.41
N TRP A 57 -14.39 -4.98 6.82
CA TRP A 57 -13.93 -6.15 6.06
C TRP A 57 -15.07 -7.10 5.70
N ARG A 58 -15.91 -7.48 6.67
CA ARG A 58 -17.02 -8.41 6.44
C ARG A 58 -17.95 -7.93 5.33
N ARG A 59 -18.33 -6.65 5.34
CA ARG A 59 -19.20 -6.08 4.30
C ARG A 59 -18.54 -6.10 2.92
N ARG A 60 -17.23 -5.81 2.82
CA ARG A 60 -16.51 -5.86 1.55
C ARG A 60 -16.40 -7.30 1.01
N ILE A 61 -16.16 -8.26 1.90
CA ILE A 61 -16.11 -9.70 1.58
C ILE A 61 -17.49 -10.22 1.14
N ILE A 62 -18.58 -9.78 1.77
CA ILE A 62 -19.95 -10.08 1.32
C ILE A 62 -20.17 -9.53 -0.09
N ALA A 63 -19.73 -8.30 -0.37
CA ALA A 63 -19.82 -7.73 -1.71
C ALA A 63 -19.01 -8.53 -2.75
N ALA A 64 -17.84 -9.07 -2.37
CA ALA A 64 -17.03 -9.94 -3.22
C ALA A 64 -17.81 -11.21 -3.57
N LYS A 65 -18.35 -11.90 -2.55
CA LYS A 65 -19.18 -13.09 -2.75
C LYS A 65 -20.38 -12.80 -3.66
N ALA A 66 -21.09 -11.70 -3.40
CA ALA A 66 -22.23 -11.30 -4.21
C ALA A 66 -21.88 -11.00 -5.68
N LEU A 67 -20.64 -10.58 -5.97
CA LEU A 67 -20.13 -10.37 -7.33
C LEU A 67 -19.93 -11.68 -8.10
N GLY A 68 -19.73 -12.80 -7.38
CA GLY A 68 -19.33 -14.10 -7.94
C GLY A 68 -17.86 -14.45 -7.70
N ILE A 69 -17.14 -13.67 -6.87
CA ILE A 69 -15.79 -14.02 -6.43
C ILE A 69 -15.87 -15.24 -5.50
N ASN A 70 -14.99 -16.20 -5.73
CA ASN A 70 -14.82 -17.38 -4.87
C ASN A 70 -13.50 -17.36 -4.07
N THR A 71 -12.59 -16.45 -4.39
CA THR A 71 -11.24 -16.38 -3.80
C THR A 71 -10.81 -14.93 -3.59
N ILE A 72 -10.36 -14.56 -2.40
CA ILE A 72 -9.75 -13.26 -2.12
C ILE A 72 -8.24 -13.35 -2.34
N PHE A 73 -7.67 -12.42 -3.09
CA PHE A 73 -6.22 -12.22 -3.13
C PHE A 73 -5.85 -11.07 -2.20
N SER A 74 -4.81 -11.25 -1.40
CA SER A 74 -4.39 -10.27 -0.40
C SER A 74 -2.88 -10.15 -0.33
N SER A 75 -2.40 -8.93 -0.59
CA SER A 75 -1.04 -8.53 -0.25
C SER A 75 -0.90 -8.28 1.25
N ILE A 76 0.32 -8.49 1.76
CA ILE A 76 0.67 -8.24 3.17
C ILE A 76 1.83 -7.25 3.22
N PHE A 77 1.63 -6.12 3.89
CA PHE A 77 2.59 -5.03 3.96
C PHE A 77 3.55 -5.24 5.15
N TRP A 78 4.74 -5.78 4.88
CA TRP A 78 5.77 -6.05 5.91
C TRP A 78 6.11 -4.80 6.72
N ASN A 79 6.23 -3.64 6.08
CA ASN A 79 6.48 -2.36 6.74
C ASN A 79 5.43 -1.97 7.80
N GLU A 80 4.19 -2.42 7.67
CA GLU A 80 3.12 -2.19 8.63
C GLU A 80 3.01 -3.32 9.67
N MET A 81 3.34 -4.57 9.28
CA MET A 81 3.41 -5.71 10.20
C MET A 81 4.59 -5.60 11.17
N GLU A 82 5.73 -5.09 10.72
CA GLU A 82 6.97 -4.93 11.49
C GLU A 82 7.58 -3.53 11.26
N PRO A 83 6.95 -2.45 11.78
CA PRO A 83 7.39 -1.08 11.56
C PRO A 83 8.77 -0.77 12.13
N GLU A 84 9.23 -1.56 13.11
CA GLU A 84 10.59 -1.53 13.65
C GLU A 84 11.10 -2.96 13.77
N LYS A 85 12.40 -3.18 13.52
CA LYS A 85 13.03 -4.52 13.61
C LYS A 85 12.68 -5.21 14.93
N GLY A 86 12.08 -6.40 14.84
CA GLY A 86 11.64 -7.23 15.95
C GLY A 86 10.35 -6.76 16.65
N LYS A 87 9.71 -5.67 16.21
CA LYS A 87 8.50 -5.14 16.83
C LYS A 87 7.29 -5.37 15.91
N TRP A 88 6.63 -6.50 16.11
CA TRP A 88 5.40 -6.86 15.40
C TRP A 88 4.22 -6.00 15.87
N ALA A 89 3.48 -5.41 14.94
CA ALA A 89 2.37 -4.51 15.21
C ALA A 89 1.04 -5.26 15.42
N SER A 90 1.02 -6.30 16.26
CA SER A 90 -0.15 -7.16 16.51
C SER A 90 -1.37 -6.42 17.06
N LYS A 91 -1.17 -5.25 17.67
CA LYS A 91 -2.25 -4.47 18.30
C LYS A 91 -3.02 -3.59 17.32
N GLN A 92 -2.52 -3.42 16.09
CA GLN A 92 -3.20 -2.64 15.07
C GLN A 92 -4.31 -3.50 14.48
N PRO A 93 -5.61 -3.10 14.56
CA PRO A 93 -6.70 -3.92 14.04
C PRO A 93 -6.53 -4.29 12.57
N ALA A 94 -5.99 -3.37 11.76
CA ALA A 94 -5.71 -3.58 10.35
C ALA A 94 -4.68 -4.71 10.06
N ASN A 95 -3.86 -5.07 11.05
CA ASN A 95 -2.85 -6.13 10.95
C ASN A 95 -3.33 -7.48 11.50
N ASN A 96 -4.60 -7.60 11.92
CA ASN A 96 -5.18 -8.86 12.36
C ASN A 96 -5.63 -9.72 11.16
N LEU A 97 -4.63 -10.28 10.48
CA LEU A 97 -4.83 -11.05 9.25
C LEU A 97 -5.55 -12.39 9.50
N THR A 98 -5.44 -12.97 10.69
CA THR A 98 -6.15 -14.21 11.03
C THR A 98 -7.66 -13.99 10.99
N ASP A 99 -8.14 -12.89 11.58
CA ASP A 99 -9.57 -12.56 11.56
C ASP A 99 -10.06 -12.25 10.14
N PHE A 100 -9.24 -11.57 9.33
CA PHE A 100 -9.57 -11.33 7.91
C PHE A 100 -9.80 -12.64 7.15
N LEU A 101 -8.90 -13.62 7.30
CA LEU A 101 -9.02 -14.94 6.68
C LEU A 101 -10.21 -15.73 7.24
N HIS A 102 -10.49 -15.63 8.53
CA HIS A 102 -11.67 -16.25 9.15
C HIS A 102 -12.98 -15.66 8.59
N ILE A 103 -13.07 -14.34 8.45
CA ILE A 103 -14.24 -13.69 7.83
C ILE A 103 -14.43 -14.19 6.40
N ALA A 104 -13.36 -14.29 5.60
CA ALA A 104 -13.43 -14.85 4.24
C ALA A 104 -13.94 -16.30 4.27
N LYS A 105 -13.42 -17.12 5.19
CA LYS A 105 -13.82 -18.52 5.37
C LYS A 105 -15.29 -18.67 5.76
N GLU A 106 -15.78 -17.83 6.67
CA GLU A 106 -17.19 -17.81 7.07
C GLU A 106 -18.13 -17.45 5.92
N GLN A 107 -17.66 -16.63 4.98
CA GLN A 107 -18.39 -16.35 3.75
C GLN A 107 -18.23 -17.45 2.70
N GLY A 108 -17.47 -18.51 2.99
CA GLY A 108 -17.22 -19.61 2.06
C GLY A 108 -16.23 -19.27 0.95
N LEU A 109 -15.38 -18.26 1.15
CA LEU A 109 -14.36 -17.84 0.20
C LEU A 109 -12.99 -18.44 0.56
N TYR A 110 -12.22 -18.76 -0.47
CA TYR A 110 -10.80 -19.11 -0.36
C TYR A 110 -9.93 -17.86 -0.32
N VAL A 111 -8.66 -18.02 0.04
CA VAL A 111 -7.66 -16.94 0.08
C VAL A 111 -6.39 -17.36 -0.63
N VAL A 112 -5.87 -16.46 -1.46
CA VAL A 112 -4.49 -16.49 -1.97
C VAL A 112 -3.68 -15.42 -1.27
N LEU A 113 -2.60 -15.82 -0.59
CA LEU A 113 -1.74 -14.89 0.14
C LEU A 113 -0.59 -14.41 -0.74
N GLN A 114 -0.31 -13.11 -0.69
CA GLN A 114 0.84 -12.50 -1.36
C GLN A 114 1.74 -11.84 -0.29
N PRO A 115 2.50 -12.64 0.48
CA PRO A 115 3.24 -12.15 1.64
C PRO A 115 4.47 -11.29 1.33
N GLY A 116 4.92 -11.23 0.06
CA GLY A 116 6.09 -10.46 -0.36
C GLY A 116 7.37 -11.29 -0.47
N PRO A 117 8.55 -10.80 0.00
CA PRO A 117 8.73 -9.67 0.94
C PRO A 117 8.51 -8.28 0.31
N TYR A 118 8.57 -8.18 -1.01
CA TYR A 118 8.18 -6.99 -1.78
C TYR A 118 6.84 -7.28 -2.46
N VAL A 119 5.91 -6.32 -2.41
CA VAL A 119 4.55 -6.46 -2.98
C VAL A 119 4.18 -5.33 -3.95
N GLY A 120 5.06 -4.34 -4.14
CA GLY A 120 4.78 -3.19 -5.00
C GLY A 120 3.55 -2.38 -4.52
N GLY A 121 2.50 -2.34 -5.33
CA GLY A 121 1.18 -1.83 -4.96
C GLY A 121 1.11 -0.36 -4.54
N ALA A 122 1.94 0.53 -5.11
CA ALA A 122 2.01 1.95 -4.72
C ALA A 122 2.31 2.21 -3.22
N ARG A 123 2.87 1.23 -2.51
CA ARG A 123 3.18 1.32 -1.08
C ARG A 123 4.57 1.86 -0.80
N GLU A 124 4.75 2.44 0.39
CA GLU A 124 6.04 2.89 0.90
C GLU A 124 7.11 1.80 0.74
N TRP A 125 8.11 2.07 -0.12
CA TRP A 125 9.18 1.15 -0.51
C TRP A 125 8.69 -0.25 -0.95
N GLY A 126 7.51 -0.31 -1.58
CA GLY A 126 6.91 -1.56 -2.06
C GLY A 126 6.53 -2.54 -0.95
N GLY A 127 6.24 -2.03 0.26
CA GLY A 127 5.93 -2.83 1.44
C GLY A 127 7.14 -3.19 2.30
N LEU A 128 8.36 -2.81 1.91
CA LEU A 128 9.58 -3.09 2.67
C LEU A 128 9.74 -2.13 3.85
N PRO A 129 10.04 -2.61 5.07
CA PRO A 129 10.24 -1.74 6.22
C PRO A 129 11.50 -0.88 6.07
N TYR A 130 11.38 0.40 6.41
CA TYR A 130 12.47 1.37 6.32
C TYR A 130 13.73 0.94 7.08
N TRP A 131 13.60 0.17 8.16
CA TRP A 131 14.74 -0.22 8.99
C TRP A 131 15.68 -1.20 8.28
N LEU A 132 15.28 -1.83 7.16
CA LEU A 132 16.16 -2.66 6.34
C LEU A 132 17.33 -1.84 5.76
N SER A 133 17.11 -0.58 5.41
CA SER A 133 18.17 0.31 4.89
C SER A 133 19.31 0.56 5.88
N ARG A 134 19.08 0.28 7.17
CA ARG A 134 20.07 0.46 8.24
C ARG A 134 20.93 -0.77 8.48
N ILE A 135 20.68 -1.87 7.76
CA ILE A 135 21.45 -3.09 7.88
C ILE A 135 22.67 -2.97 6.94
N PRO A 136 23.90 -3.02 7.48
CA PRO A 136 25.10 -2.90 6.66
C PRO A 136 25.14 -3.94 5.54
N GLY A 137 25.45 -3.49 4.31
CA GLY A 137 25.57 -4.37 3.14
C GLY A 137 24.26 -4.98 2.66
N LEU A 138 23.10 -4.60 3.21
CA LEU A 138 21.81 -5.10 2.76
C LEU A 138 21.47 -4.55 1.38
N LYS A 139 21.12 -5.45 0.45
CA LYS A 139 20.56 -5.11 -0.85
C LYS A 139 19.21 -5.79 -1.01
N VAL A 140 18.16 -4.99 -1.19
CA VAL A 140 16.80 -5.51 -1.31
C VAL A 140 16.64 -6.31 -2.60
N ARG A 141 15.68 -7.25 -2.60
CA ARG A 141 15.29 -8.05 -3.76
C ARG A 141 16.47 -8.74 -4.49
N SER A 142 17.44 -9.23 -3.73
CA SER A 142 18.65 -9.86 -4.27
C SER A 142 19.11 -11.04 -3.40
N TYR A 143 19.96 -11.90 -3.94
CA TYR A 143 20.61 -12.98 -3.19
C TYR A 143 21.69 -12.39 -2.27
N ASN A 144 21.24 -11.73 -1.21
CA ASN A 144 22.04 -11.00 -0.24
C ASN A 144 21.71 -11.53 1.15
N GLU A 145 22.70 -12.09 1.85
CA GLU A 145 22.50 -12.77 3.13
C GLU A 145 21.79 -11.89 4.19
N PRO A 146 22.16 -10.61 4.42
CA PRO A 146 21.41 -9.73 5.31
C PRO A 146 19.93 -9.59 4.95
N PHE A 147 19.60 -9.44 3.66
CA PHE A 147 18.23 -9.36 3.19
C PHE A 147 17.48 -10.68 3.38
N LEU A 148 18.06 -11.80 2.94
CA LEU A 148 17.47 -13.14 3.08
C LEU A 148 17.22 -13.52 4.55
N ASN A 149 18.13 -13.16 5.46
CA ASN A 149 17.94 -13.39 6.90
C ASN A 149 16.77 -12.57 7.46
N ALA A 150 16.63 -11.30 7.05
CA ALA A 150 15.51 -10.46 7.45
C ALA A 150 14.18 -11.00 6.89
N THR A 151 14.15 -11.38 5.61
CA THR A 151 12.98 -12.00 4.97
C THR A 151 12.59 -13.31 5.65
N LYS A 152 13.55 -14.18 5.95
CA LYS A 152 13.29 -15.44 6.66
C LYS A 152 12.66 -15.19 8.04
N SER A 153 13.16 -14.21 8.78
CA SER A 153 12.59 -13.82 10.09
C SER A 153 11.14 -13.35 9.94
N TYR A 154 10.87 -12.49 8.96
CA TYR A 154 9.53 -12.00 8.65
C TYR A 154 8.57 -13.13 8.27
N PHE A 155 8.94 -13.96 7.29
CA PHE A 155 8.12 -15.10 6.84
C PHE A 155 7.86 -16.08 7.98
N THR A 156 8.88 -16.42 8.77
CA THR A 156 8.73 -17.33 9.92
C THR A 156 7.75 -16.76 10.94
N ARG A 157 7.83 -15.46 11.24
CA ARG A 157 6.90 -14.81 12.18
C ARG A 157 5.49 -14.76 11.62
N LEU A 158 5.31 -14.41 10.35
CA LEU A 158 4.02 -14.35 9.67
C LEU A 158 3.34 -15.72 9.60
N ALA A 159 4.11 -16.77 9.26
CA ALA A 159 3.62 -18.13 9.16
C ALA A 159 3.13 -18.70 10.49
N LYS A 160 3.63 -18.24 11.65
CA LYS A 160 3.07 -18.64 12.95
C LYS A 160 1.57 -18.36 13.05
N ASP A 161 1.12 -17.27 12.43
CA ASP A 161 -0.29 -16.85 12.46
C ASP A 161 -1.05 -17.44 11.28
N LEU A 162 -0.45 -17.49 10.07
CA LEU A 162 -1.19 -17.80 8.84
C LEU A 162 -1.05 -19.24 8.34
N ALA A 163 0.05 -19.94 8.63
CA ALA A 163 0.24 -21.32 8.17
C ALA A 163 -0.79 -22.32 8.75
N PRO A 164 -1.34 -22.15 9.97
CA PRO A 164 -2.45 -22.99 10.44
C PRO A 164 -3.75 -22.82 9.63
N LEU A 165 -3.90 -21.72 8.88
CA LEU A 165 -5.11 -21.38 8.11
C LEU A 165 -5.08 -21.91 6.66
N GLN A 166 -4.13 -22.80 6.35
CA GLN A 166 -4.06 -23.51 5.07
C GLN A 166 -5.20 -24.51 4.92
N ILE A 167 -5.69 -24.67 3.69
CA ILE A 167 -6.78 -25.61 3.38
C ILE A 167 -6.44 -27.06 3.77
N THR A 168 -5.16 -27.42 3.70
CA THR A 168 -4.57 -28.69 4.17
C THR A 168 -4.75 -28.93 5.67
N LYS A 169 -4.94 -27.87 6.44
CA LYS A 169 -5.11 -27.87 7.91
C LYS A 169 -6.53 -27.43 8.31
N GLY A 170 -7.47 -27.49 7.36
CA GLY A 170 -8.87 -27.12 7.57
C GLY A 170 -9.16 -25.63 7.49
N GLY A 171 -8.20 -24.80 7.08
CA GLY A 171 -8.43 -23.37 6.77
C GLY A 171 -8.91 -23.14 5.34
N ASN A 172 -8.66 -21.94 4.81
CA ASN A 172 -9.11 -21.51 3.47
C ASN A 172 -8.00 -20.87 2.62
N VAL A 173 -6.75 -20.83 3.09
CA VAL A 173 -5.62 -20.43 2.25
C VAL A 173 -5.30 -21.56 1.27
N ILE A 174 -5.34 -21.27 -0.03
CA ILE A 174 -5.17 -22.26 -1.11
C ILE A 174 -3.89 -22.09 -1.93
N MET A 175 -3.29 -20.90 -1.96
CA MET A 175 -2.02 -20.64 -2.64
C MET A 175 -1.26 -19.52 -1.95
N VAL A 176 0.05 -19.47 -2.19
CA VAL A 176 0.93 -18.39 -1.73
C VAL A 176 1.81 -17.89 -2.86
N GLN A 177 1.80 -16.58 -3.11
CA GLN A 177 2.73 -15.95 -4.04
C GLN A 177 4.10 -15.78 -3.39
N ILE A 178 5.17 -15.99 -4.14
CA ILE A 178 6.53 -15.60 -3.74
C ILE A 178 7.01 -14.45 -4.62
N GLU A 179 7.53 -13.39 -3.99
CA GLU A 179 7.91 -12.16 -4.71
C GLU A 179 6.71 -11.51 -5.44
N ASN A 180 6.97 -10.42 -6.15
CA ASN A 180 6.01 -9.76 -7.01
C ASN A 180 6.72 -9.11 -8.21
N GLU A 181 6.41 -9.60 -9.43
CA GLU A 181 6.97 -9.10 -10.69
C GLU A 181 8.50 -8.99 -10.63
N TYR A 182 9.15 -10.10 -10.28
CA TYR A 182 10.59 -10.11 -10.14
C TYR A 182 11.28 -9.91 -11.49
N GLY A 183 10.72 -10.43 -12.59
CA GLY A 183 11.27 -10.26 -13.93
C GLY A 183 11.36 -8.79 -14.36
N SER A 184 10.47 -7.94 -13.82
CA SER A 184 10.55 -6.48 -14.01
C SER A 184 11.76 -5.85 -13.31
N TYR A 185 12.29 -6.46 -12.25
CA TYR A 185 13.38 -5.92 -11.43
C TYR A 185 14.73 -6.61 -11.65
N GLY A 186 14.74 -7.92 -11.88
CA GLY A 186 15.96 -8.73 -11.93
C GLY A 186 15.72 -10.13 -12.47
N ALA A 187 16.79 -10.93 -12.49
CA ALA A 187 16.79 -12.29 -13.03
C ALA A 187 17.54 -13.29 -12.13
N ASP A 188 17.86 -12.90 -10.87
CA ASP A 188 18.63 -13.74 -9.95
C ASP A 188 17.84 -15.00 -9.53
N VAL A 189 18.22 -16.13 -10.13
CA VAL A 189 17.62 -17.44 -9.85
C VAL A 189 17.84 -17.85 -8.39
N ARG A 190 19.04 -17.61 -7.83
CA ARG A 190 19.37 -18.02 -6.45
C ARG A 190 18.50 -17.30 -5.44
N TYR A 191 18.20 -16.01 -5.69
CA TYR A 191 17.27 -15.24 -4.86
C TYR A 191 15.87 -15.86 -4.84
N LYS A 192 15.30 -16.12 -6.03
CA LYS A 192 13.97 -16.72 -6.15
C LYS A 192 13.90 -18.12 -5.53
N GLU A 193 14.92 -18.95 -5.74
CA GLU A 193 15.01 -20.28 -5.12
C GLU A 193 15.10 -20.20 -3.60
N ALA A 194 15.84 -19.23 -3.05
CA ALA A 194 15.89 -19.00 -1.61
C ALA A 194 14.51 -18.63 -1.05
N LEU A 195 13.77 -17.74 -1.73
CA LEU A 195 12.40 -17.39 -1.34
C LEU A 195 11.45 -18.59 -1.44
N ARG A 196 11.51 -19.35 -2.53
CA ARG A 196 10.75 -20.60 -2.68
C ARG A 196 11.02 -21.55 -1.53
N ASN A 197 12.29 -21.81 -1.21
CA ASN A 197 12.67 -22.73 -0.14
C ASN A 197 12.13 -22.27 1.22
N MET A 198 12.20 -20.96 1.50
CA MET A 198 11.61 -20.39 2.73
C MET A 198 10.10 -20.59 2.75
N ALA A 199 9.38 -20.21 1.69
CA ALA A 199 7.94 -20.34 1.61
C ALA A 199 7.47 -21.79 1.71
N ALA A 200 8.09 -22.71 0.96
CA ALA A 200 7.77 -24.14 0.96
C ALA A 200 8.05 -24.83 2.30
N SER A 201 8.95 -24.27 3.13
CA SER A 201 9.17 -24.77 4.50
C SER A 201 8.08 -24.34 5.50
N LEU A 202 7.26 -23.36 5.14
CA LEU A 202 6.25 -22.74 6.01
C LEU A 202 4.82 -23.01 5.53
N PHE A 203 4.64 -23.16 4.22
CA PHE A 203 3.35 -23.36 3.55
C PHE A 203 3.39 -24.64 2.71
N ASP A 204 2.36 -25.48 2.86
CA ASP A 204 2.17 -26.77 2.19
C ASP A 204 1.14 -26.72 1.05
N VAL A 205 0.68 -25.52 0.70
CA VAL A 205 -0.15 -25.23 -0.47
C VAL A 205 0.70 -24.82 -1.69
N PRO A 206 0.17 -24.91 -2.93
CA PRO A 206 0.90 -24.49 -4.12
C PRO A 206 1.45 -23.07 -4.03
N LEU A 207 2.70 -22.91 -4.49
CA LEU A 207 3.36 -21.62 -4.63
C LEU A 207 3.24 -21.12 -6.07
N TYR A 208 3.21 -19.79 -6.26
CA TYR A 208 3.28 -19.19 -7.59
C TYR A 208 4.14 -17.91 -7.64
N THR A 209 4.61 -17.56 -8.84
CA THR A 209 5.18 -16.25 -9.20
C THR A 209 4.24 -15.56 -10.18
N ALA A 210 4.22 -14.23 -10.23
CA ALA A 210 3.43 -13.49 -11.20
C ALA A 210 4.22 -12.35 -11.83
N ASP A 211 4.25 -12.32 -13.17
CA ASP A 211 5.01 -11.37 -13.97
C ASP A 211 4.21 -10.86 -15.17
N GLY A 212 4.56 -9.67 -15.66
CA GLY A 212 3.86 -9.02 -16.77
C GLY A 212 3.92 -9.83 -18.07
N ARG A 213 2.93 -9.60 -18.95
CA ARG A 213 2.77 -10.24 -20.27
C ARG A 213 3.85 -9.87 -21.30
N ASP A 214 5.11 -10.16 -20.99
CA ASP A 214 6.29 -10.02 -21.84
C ASP A 214 7.18 -11.25 -21.65
N LYS A 215 7.67 -11.81 -22.76
CA LYS A 215 8.41 -13.08 -22.76
C LYS A 215 9.64 -13.03 -21.85
N LEU A 216 10.41 -11.94 -21.91
CA LEU A 216 11.61 -11.79 -21.10
C LEU A 216 11.28 -11.63 -19.62
N LEU A 217 10.20 -10.90 -19.28
CA LEU A 217 9.76 -10.76 -17.89
C LEU A 217 9.31 -12.11 -17.31
N LEU A 218 8.64 -12.95 -18.10
CA LEU A 218 8.21 -14.28 -17.69
C LEU A 218 9.40 -15.24 -17.51
N GLU A 219 10.37 -15.20 -18.44
CA GLU A 219 11.64 -15.94 -18.34
C GLU A 219 12.44 -15.55 -17.09
N ASP A 220 12.63 -14.24 -16.88
CA ASP A 220 13.39 -13.68 -15.76
C ASP A 220 12.63 -13.78 -14.42
N GLY A 221 11.31 -13.98 -14.44
CA GLY A 221 10.43 -14.03 -13.27
C GLY A 221 10.22 -15.45 -12.71
N GLN A 222 10.19 -16.47 -13.56
CA GLN A 222 9.88 -17.85 -13.14
C GLN A 222 10.90 -18.46 -12.16
N THR A 223 10.48 -19.47 -11.40
CA THR A 223 11.38 -20.31 -10.59
C THR A 223 10.88 -21.75 -10.53
N SER A 224 11.81 -22.70 -10.49
CA SER A 224 11.51 -24.13 -10.58
C SER A 224 10.60 -24.61 -9.44
N ARG A 225 9.62 -25.46 -9.78
CA ARG A 225 8.58 -26.02 -8.88
C ARG A 225 7.60 -24.99 -8.31
N VAL A 226 7.44 -23.87 -9.00
CA VAL A 226 6.54 -22.79 -8.61
C VAL A 226 5.74 -22.40 -9.85
N LEU A 227 4.41 -22.37 -9.73
CA LEU A 227 3.54 -22.07 -10.85
C LEU A 227 3.82 -20.66 -11.39
N SER A 228 4.06 -20.54 -12.69
CA SER A 228 4.23 -19.25 -13.36
C SER A 228 2.87 -18.69 -13.77
N VAL A 229 2.56 -17.50 -13.27
CA VAL A 229 1.30 -16.79 -13.49
C VAL A 229 1.57 -15.51 -14.26
N VAL A 230 0.62 -15.10 -15.10
CA VAL A 230 0.72 -13.90 -15.93
C VAL A 230 -0.02 -12.76 -15.26
N LYS A 231 0.45 -11.52 -15.45
CA LYS A 231 -0.32 -10.31 -15.18
C LYS A 231 -0.66 -9.57 -16.48
N GLY A 232 -1.87 -9.01 -16.53
CA GLY A 232 -2.28 -8.08 -17.59
C GLY A 232 -3.05 -8.73 -18.74
N GLY A 233 -3.80 -9.81 -18.48
CA GLY A 233 -4.77 -10.36 -19.41
C GLY A 233 -4.38 -11.69 -20.08
N PRO A 234 -5.35 -12.36 -20.73
CA PRO A 234 -5.19 -13.68 -21.33
C PRO A 234 -4.19 -13.72 -22.50
N GLN A 235 -3.80 -12.57 -23.04
CA GLN A 235 -2.80 -12.49 -24.11
C GLN A 235 -1.42 -12.98 -23.66
N GLY A 236 -1.12 -12.94 -22.36
CA GLY A 236 0.17 -13.44 -21.86
C GLY A 236 0.21 -14.96 -21.63
N PHE A 237 -0.92 -15.67 -21.68
CA PHE A 237 -0.98 -17.13 -21.53
C PHE A 237 -0.11 -17.88 -22.57
N PRO A 238 -0.25 -17.65 -23.89
CA PRO A 238 0.65 -18.28 -24.86
C PRO A 238 2.11 -17.83 -24.70
N LEU A 239 2.35 -16.58 -24.32
CA LEU A 239 3.72 -16.08 -24.07
C LEU A 239 4.38 -16.80 -22.89
N ARG A 240 3.62 -17.09 -21.84
CA ARG A 240 4.10 -17.90 -20.70
C ARG A 240 4.45 -19.30 -21.15
N ASP A 241 3.59 -19.95 -21.92
CA ASP A 241 3.80 -21.32 -22.37
C ASP A 241 5.02 -21.45 -23.29
N GLU A 242 5.36 -20.37 -23.99
CA GLU A 242 6.59 -20.26 -24.80
C GLU A 242 7.83 -19.92 -23.95
N ALA A 243 7.72 -19.00 -22.99
CA ALA A 243 8.80 -18.49 -22.15
C ALA A 243 9.27 -19.51 -21.08
N VAL A 244 8.32 -20.19 -20.45
CA VAL A 244 8.55 -21.00 -19.24
C VAL A 244 8.88 -22.42 -19.66
N THR A 245 10.18 -22.71 -19.75
CA THR A 245 10.69 -24.00 -20.21
C THR A 245 10.72 -25.07 -19.11
N ASP A 246 10.71 -24.69 -17.84
CA ASP A 246 10.59 -25.64 -16.73
C ASP A 246 9.15 -26.12 -16.61
N LYS A 247 8.92 -27.38 -17.02
CA LYS A 247 7.59 -28.02 -16.94
C LYS A 247 7.00 -28.05 -15.53
N SER A 248 7.83 -28.04 -14.48
CA SER A 248 7.36 -27.99 -13.09
C SER A 248 6.80 -26.62 -12.69
N SER A 249 7.00 -25.60 -13.51
CA SER A 249 6.49 -24.25 -13.34
C SER A 249 5.30 -23.94 -14.26
N LEU A 250 4.92 -24.89 -15.13
CA LEU A 250 3.74 -24.81 -15.97
C LEU A 250 2.51 -25.44 -15.28
N GLY A 251 1.33 -24.98 -15.69
CA GLY A 251 0.07 -25.41 -15.11
C GLY A 251 -1.11 -24.62 -15.66
N PRO A 252 -2.24 -24.62 -14.93
CA PRO A 252 -3.44 -23.87 -15.31
C PRO A 252 -3.15 -22.40 -15.59
N HIS A 253 -3.87 -21.79 -16.52
CA HIS A 253 -3.74 -20.36 -16.76
C HIS A 253 -4.46 -19.57 -15.66
N LEU A 254 -3.75 -18.59 -15.12
CA LEU A 254 -4.26 -17.61 -14.18
C LEU A 254 -3.76 -16.23 -14.62
N ASP A 255 -4.66 -15.27 -14.75
CA ASP A 255 -4.31 -13.84 -14.76
C ASP A 255 -4.24 -13.36 -13.31
N GLY A 256 -3.03 -13.28 -12.76
CA GLY A 256 -2.79 -12.97 -11.35
C GLY A 256 -3.14 -11.54 -10.97
N GLU A 257 -3.17 -10.61 -11.94
CA GLU A 257 -3.63 -9.23 -11.76
C GLU A 257 -4.28 -8.72 -13.05
N ALA A 258 -5.58 -8.97 -13.17
CA ALA A 258 -6.44 -8.37 -14.18
C ALA A 258 -6.72 -6.91 -13.79
N HIS A 259 -5.75 -6.04 -14.02
CA HIS A 259 -5.81 -4.62 -13.66
C HIS A 259 -7.04 -3.94 -14.27
N ILE A 260 -7.90 -3.29 -13.47
CA ILE A 260 -9.05 -2.50 -13.95
C ILE A 260 -8.62 -1.06 -14.27
N SER A 261 -7.77 -0.48 -13.42
CA SER A 261 -7.22 0.86 -13.62
C SER A 261 -5.83 0.94 -13.00
N LYS A 262 -5.33 2.17 -12.79
CA LYS A 262 -4.02 2.45 -12.23
C LYS A 262 -4.13 3.26 -10.94
N PRO A 263 -3.15 3.11 -10.03
CA PRO A 263 -3.03 3.97 -8.86
C PRO A 263 -2.93 5.44 -9.21
N LEU A 264 -3.59 6.26 -8.41
CA LEU A 264 -3.59 7.70 -8.60
C LEU A 264 -2.28 8.33 -8.13
N GLN A 265 -1.76 9.28 -8.92
CA GLN A 265 -0.55 10.04 -8.63
C GLN A 265 -0.90 11.44 -8.20
N TRP A 266 -0.09 12.03 -7.33
CA TRP A 266 -0.13 13.46 -7.09
C TRP A 266 0.57 14.24 -8.20
N GLY A 267 0.03 15.41 -8.56
CA GLY A 267 0.69 16.39 -9.40
C GLY A 267 -0.26 17.12 -10.35
N PRO A 268 0.15 18.28 -10.90
CA PRO A 268 -0.74 19.13 -11.69
C PRO A 268 -1.09 18.50 -13.06
N GLU A 269 -0.24 17.59 -13.55
CA GLU A 269 -0.46 16.84 -14.80
C GLU A 269 -1.25 15.54 -14.58
N ALA A 270 -1.39 15.08 -13.33
CA ALA A 270 -2.07 13.84 -13.01
C ALA A 270 -3.59 14.03 -13.11
N LYS A 271 -4.26 13.14 -13.84
CA LYS A 271 -5.70 13.21 -14.08
C LYS A 271 -6.40 12.02 -13.45
N HIS A 272 -7.58 12.28 -12.90
CA HIS A 272 -8.54 11.25 -12.57
C HIS A 272 -9.45 11.02 -13.79
N HIS A 273 -9.72 9.76 -14.11
CA HIS A 273 -10.65 9.37 -15.17
C HIS A 273 -11.60 8.32 -14.60
N ALA A 274 -12.90 8.61 -14.58
CA ALA A 274 -13.90 7.63 -14.17
C ALA A 274 -14.02 6.54 -15.24
N MET A 275 -13.93 5.27 -14.83
CA MET A 275 -13.83 4.16 -15.80
C MET A 275 -15.09 3.99 -16.66
N ASP A 276 -16.26 4.13 -16.05
CA ASP A 276 -17.56 3.90 -16.68
C ASP A 276 -18.01 5.06 -17.58
N THR A 277 -17.69 6.31 -17.21
CA THR A 277 -18.07 7.49 -18.01
C THR A 277 -17.00 7.92 -19.00
N ASP A 278 -15.72 7.86 -18.61
CA ASP A 278 -14.65 8.48 -19.38
C ASP A 278 -13.85 7.46 -20.21
N GLN A 279 -13.99 6.16 -19.92
CA GLN A 279 -13.18 5.09 -20.52
C GLN A 279 -13.99 3.86 -21.03
N PRO A 280 -15.08 4.04 -21.80
CA PRO A 280 -15.91 2.93 -22.26
C PRO A 280 -15.14 1.88 -23.09
N SER A 281 -14.14 2.31 -23.87
CA SER A 281 -13.29 1.39 -24.65
C SER A 281 -12.40 0.49 -23.78
N LEU A 282 -11.94 0.99 -22.63
CA LEU A 282 -11.22 0.18 -21.65
C LEU A 282 -12.15 -0.81 -20.95
N VAL A 283 -13.38 -0.39 -20.59
CA VAL A 283 -14.39 -1.28 -20.03
C VAL A 283 -14.69 -2.45 -20.99
N GLU A 284 -14.90 -2.17 -22.27
CA GLU A 284 -15.10 -3.22 -23.28
C GLU A 284 -13.86 -4.11 -23.48
N SER A 285 -12.65 -3.55 -23.38
CA SER A 285 -11.41 -4.34 -23.38
C SER A 285 -11.37 -5.31 -22.20
N TYR A 286 -11.78 -4.87 -21.00
CA TYR A 286 -11.84 -5.73 -19.81
C TYR A 286 -12.89 -6.82 -19.93
N LEU A 287 -14.10 -6.48 -20.39
CA LEU A 287 -15.15 -7.47 -20.62
C LEU A 287 -14.72 -8.53 -21.63
N ARG A 288 -14.01 -8.13 -22.69
CA ARG A 288 -13.45 -9.06 -23.67
C ARG A 288 -12.41 -9.99 -23.05
N ASN A 289 -11.47 -9.45 -22.27
CA ASN A 289 -10.47 -10.26 -21.58
C ASN A 289 -11.13 -11.22 -20.58
N LEU A 290 -12.09 -10.74 -19.79
CA LEU A 290 -12.86 -11.56 -18.85
C LEU A 290 -13.56 -12.73 -19.57
N ARG A 291 -14.26 -12.46 -20.68
CA ARG A 291 -14.91 -13.48 -21.51
C ARG A 291 -13.91 -14.49 -22.05
N MET A 292 -12.80 -14.03 -22.62
CA MET A 292 -11.75 -14.90 -23.15
C MET A 292 -11.18 -15.81 -22.07
N THR A 293 -10.95 -15.30 -20.87
CA THR A 293 -10.44 -16.08 -19.75
C THR A 293 -11.48 -17.09 -19.25
N LEU A 294 -12.68 -16.65 -18.88
CA LEU A 294 -13.67 -17.53 -18.23
C LEU A 294 -14.31 -18.56 -19.19
N SER A 295 -14.50 -18.22 -20.47
CA SER A 295 -15.03 -19.19 -21.45
C SER A 295 -14.08 -20.35 -21.74
N ALA A 296 -12.78 -20.17 -21.47
CA ALA A 296 -11.76 -21.20 -21.58
C ALA A 296 -11.51 -21.94 -20.26
N ASN A 297 -12.34 -21.73 -19.22
CA ASN A 297 -12.12 -22.22 -17.86
C ASN A 297 -10.79 -21.77 -17.23
N ASN A 298 -10.22 -20.66 -17.71
CA ASN A 298 -9.03 -20.08 -17.10
C ASN A 298 -9.40 -19.20 -15.91
N SER A 299 -8.44 -19.01 -15.02
CA SER A 299 -8.64 -18.26 -13.78
C SER A 299 -8.20 -16.80 -13.91
N LEU A 300 -8.71 -15.93 -13.04
CA LEU A 300 -8.25 -14.54 -12.94
C LEU A 300 -8.40 -13.97 -11.53
N ASN A 301 -7.69 -12.88 -11.26
CA ASN A 301 -7.83 -12.04 -10.08
C ASN A 301 -8.12 -10.59 -10.49
N LEU A 302 -9.30 -10.09 -10.18
CA LEU A 302 -9.72 -8.71 -10.46
C LEU A 302 -8.90 -7.75 -9.58
N TYR A 303 -8.01 -6.97 -10.19
CA TYR A 303 -7.10 -6.05 -9.50
C TYR A 303 -7.47 -4.60 -9.82
N MET A 304 -8.04 -3.80 -8.93
CA MET A 304 -8.48 -4.12 -7.58
C MET A 304 -9.98 -4.42 -7.58
N PHE A 305 -10.40 -5.48 -6.89
CA PHE A 305 -11.81 -5.63 -6.53
C PHE A 305 -12.22 -4.50 -5.58
N HIS A 306 -11.40 -4.26 -4.55
CA HIS A 306 -11.55 -3.13 -3.65
C HIS A 306 -10.17 -2.60 -3.25
N GLY A 307 -9.81 -1.43 -3.77
CA GLY A 307 -8.51 -0.83 -3.50
C GLY A 307 -8.41 -0.16 -2.12
N GLY A 308 -9.41 0.63 -1.71
CA GLY A 308 -9.43 1.31 -0.40
C GLY A 308 -8.49 2.51 -0.30
N THR A 309 -7.82 2.70 0.84
CA THR A 309 -7.02 3.90 1.12
C THR A 309 -5.62 3.57 1.62
N ASN A 310 -4.60 4.26 1.09
CA ASN A 310 -3.27 4.34 1.67
C ASN A 310 -3.29 5.32 2.87
N PHE A 311 -3.83 4.91 4.01
CA PHE A 311 -3.94 5.79 5.18
C PHE A 311 -2.58 6.29 5.70
N GLY A 312 -2.57 7.48 6.29
CA GLY A 312 -1.37 8.10 6.84
C GLY A 312 -0.29 8.35 5.79
N LEU A 313 0.94 7.96 6.10
CA LEU A 313 2.11 8.18 5.22
C LEU A 313 2.60 6.87 4.58
N SER A 314 1.67 5.94 4.36
CA SER A 314 1.92 4.59 3.84
C SER A 314 2.02 4.51 2.30
N ALA A 315 1.65 5.57 1.59
CA ALA A 315 1.84 5.69 0.15
C ALA A 315 3.33 5.90 -0.19
N GLY A 316 3.81 5.20 -1.23
CA GLY A 316 5.17 5.35 -1.74
C GLY A 316 5.28 6.41 -2.83
N SER A 317 6.29 6.28 -3.68
CA SER A 317 6.45 7.09 -4.89
C SER A 317 6.96 6.28 -6.08
N LEU A 318 6.96 6.90 -7.26
CA LEU A 318 7.74 6.50 -8.42
C LEU A 318 8.89 7.47 -8.64
N TYR A 319 9.91 7.02 -9.36
CA TYR A 319 10.93 7.89 -9.93
C TYR A 319 10.99 7.69 -11.44
N THR A 320 10.62 8.72 -12.20
CA THR A 320 10.53 8.67 -13.67
C THR A 320 10.65 10.06 -14.27
N GLY A 321 11.33 10.18 -15.41
CA GLY A 321 11.54 11.47 -16.07
C GLY A 321 12.36 12.42 -15.20
N ASN A 322 13.35 11.89 -14.48
CA ASN A 322 14.16 12.61 -13.50
C ASN A 322 13.33 13.28 -12.38
N ARG A 323 12.15 12.74 -12.05
CA ARG A 323 11.23 13.29 -11.02
C ARG A 323 10.73 12.21 -10.08
N THR A 324 10.57 12.57 -8.81
CA THR A 324 9.80 11.81 -7.81
C THR A 324 8.32 12.15 -7.97
N ILE A 325 7.50 11.12 -8.19
CA ILE A 325 6.04 11.24 -8.32
C ILE A 325 5.40 10.47 -7.14
N PRO A 326 4.91 11.18 -6.10
CA PRO A 326 4.24 10.54 -4.98
C PRO A 326 2.90 9.93 -5.38
N TRP A 327 2.57 8.76 -4.84
CA TRP A 327 1.23 8.19 -4.97
C TRP A 327 0.23 8.91 -4.07
N ALA A 328 -1.02 8.96 -4.52
CA ALA A 328 -2.12 9.53 -3.75
C ALA A 328 -2.50 8.66 -2.54
N ASN A 329 -3.17 9.27 -1.56
CA ASN A 329 -3.71 8.54 -0.42
C ASN A 329 -4.89 7.66 -0.85
N SER A 330 -5.72 8.17 -1.75
CA SER A 330 -6.75 7.38 -2.41
C SER A 330 -6.10 6.24 -3.18
N TYR A 331 -6.52 5.00 -2.87
CA TYR A 331 -6.23 3.82 -3.67
C TYR A 331 -7.53 3.27 -4.27
N HIS A 332 -8.45 4.18 -4.64
CA HIS A 332 -9.73 3.85 -5.28
C HIS A 332 -9.54 3.04 -6.56
N ASP A 333 -8.57 3.42 -7.39
CA ASP A 333 -8.19 2.74 -8.64
C ASP A 333 -9.38 2.38 -9.55
N GLU A 334 -10.45 3.19 -9.53
CA GLU A 334 -11.72 2.91 -10.22
C GLU A 334 -12.20 1.46 -10.03
N SER A 335 -12.00 0.96 -8.80
CA SER A 335 -12.29 -0.41 -8.40
C SER A 335 -13.79 -0.73 -8.48
N LEU A 336 -14.12 -2.01 -8.32
CA LEU A 336 -15.52 -2.46 -8.33
C LEU A 336 -16.27 -2.00 -7.07
N LEU A 337 -15.56 -1.85 -5.96
CA LEU A 337 -16.06 -1.06 -4.84
C LEU A 337 -15.33 0.28 -4.79
N ASP A 338 -16.07 1.36 -4.54
CA ASP A 338 -15.46 2.67 -4.35
C ASP A 338 -14.56 2.74 -3.10
N GLU A 339 -13.88 3.86 -2.85
CA GLU A 339 -12.98 3.98 -1.70
C GLU A 339 -13.69 3.75 -0.36
N ALA A 340 -14.98 4.11 -0.28
CA ALA A 340 -15.84 3.86 0.87
C ALA A 340 -16.45 2.44 0.87
N GLY A 341 -16.23 1.64 -0.18
CA GLY A 341 -16.70 0.26 -0.29
C GLY A 341 -18.10 0.08 -0.87
N ARG A 342 -18.64 1.09 -1.54
CA ARG A 342 -19.95 1.05 -2.21
C ARG A 342 -19.80 0.44 -3.61
N THR A 343 -20.77 -0.31 -4.10
CA THR A 343 -20.72 -0.90 -5.45
C THR A 343 -20.78 0.20 -6.52
N THR A 344 -19.95 0.08 -7.56
CA THR A 344 -19.91 0.99 -8.71
C THR A 344 -20.77 0.48 -9.87
N PRO A 345 -21.07 1.30 -10.90
CA PRO A 345 -21.70 0.80 -12.11
C PRO A 345 -20.91 -0.34 -12.77
N LEU A 346 -19.57 -0.27 -12.77
CA LEU A 346 -18.70 -1.32 -13.28
C LEU A 346 -18.84 -2.64 -12.51
N TYR A 347 -19.05 -2.60 -11.19
CA TYR A 347 -19.37 -3.80 -10.40
C TYR A 347 -20.59 -4.54 -10.94
N HIS A 348 -21.67 -3.81 -11.25
CA HIS A 348 -22.90 -4.43 -11.74
C HIS A 348 -22.74 -5.00 -13.15
N ILE A 349 -21.99 -4.30 -14.02
CA ILE A 349 -21.64 -4.77 -15.37
C ILE A 349 -20.84 -6.07 -15.29
N LEU A 350 -19.75 -6.10 -14.51
CA LEU A 350 -18.92 -7.30 -14.39
C LEU A 350 -19.65 -8.43 -13.68
N ARG A 351 -20.49 -8.14 -12.68
CA ARG A 351 -21.34 -9.15 -12.04
C ARG A 351 -22.20 -9.87 -13.09
N ALA A 352 -22.93 -9.11 -13.90
CA ALA A 352 -23.81 -9.68 -14.91
C ALA A 352 -23.05 -10.58 -15.91
N GLU A 353 -21.80 -10.26 -16.22
CA GLU A 353 -20.95 -11.10 -17.07
C GLU A 353 -20.42 -12.34 -16.32
N ILE A 354 -19.90 -12.21 -15.10
CA ILE A 354 -19.33 -13.31 -14.31
C ILE A 354 -20.37 -14.39 -14.02
N LEU A 355 -21.60 -14.02 -13.69
CA LEU A 355 -22.66 -14.97 -13.34
C LEU A 355 -22.95 -16.00 -14.46
N LYS A 356 -22.65 -15.67 -15.71
CA LYS A 356 -22.84 -16.58 -16.87
C LYS A 356 -21.93 -17.81 -16.81
N TYR A 357 -20.84 -17.75 -16.06
CA TYR A 357 -19.82 -18.79 -15.97
C TYR A 357 -19.89 -19.58 -14.66
N LEU A 358 -20.82 -19.24 -13.76
CA LEU A 358 -20.97 -19.93 -12.48
C LEU A 358 -21.89 -21.14 -12.59
N PRO A 359 -21.54 -22.28 -11.98
CA PRO A 359 -22.39 -23.47 -11.99
C PRO A 359 -23.78 -23.25 -11.34
N ASP A 360 -23.85 -22.42 -10.30
CA ASP A 360 -25.08 -22.05 -9.62
C ASP A 360 -25.04 -20.57 -9.19
N ALA A 361 -25.48 -19.69 -10.09
CA ALA A 361 -25.60 -18.26 -9.80
C ALA A 361 -26.74 -17.93 -8.81
N SER A 362 -27.70 -18.84 -8.61
CA SER A 362 -28.86 -18.62 -7.74
C SER A 362 -28.52 -18.71 -6.25
N ALA A 363 -27.45 -19.43 -5.91
CA ALA A 363 -26.94 -19.56 -4.54
C ALA A 363 -26.19 -18.31 -4.03
N LEU A 364 -25.93 -17.32 -4.88
CA LEU A 364 -25.20 -16.12 -4.45
C LEU A 364 -26.12 -15.09 -3.76
N PRO A 365 -25.63 -14.41 -2.71
CA PRO A 365 -26.38 -13.33 -2.11
C PRO A 365 -26.55 -12.15 -3.09
N PRO A 366 -27.59 -11.32 -2.92
CA PRO A 366 -27.69 -10.08 -3.66
C PRO A 366 -26.53 -9.13 -3.30
N PRO A 367 -26.13 -8.21 -4.21
CA PRO A 367 -25.19 -7.15 -3.87
C PRO A 367 -25.66 -6.36 -2.63
N PRO A 368 -24.76 -5.98 -1.72
CA PRO A 368 -25.13 -5.18 -0.56
C PRO A 368 -25.59 -3.79 -0.99
N ASN A 369 -26.57 -3.24 -0.28
CA ASN A 369 -27.06 -1.88 -0.53
C ASN A 369 -25.96 -0.83 -0.32
N ASN A 370 -25.96 0.23 -1.11
CA ASN A 370 -25.04 1.34 -0.93
C ASN A 370 -25.57 2.30 0.15
N LEU A 371 -24.89 2.36 1.30
CA LEU A 371 -25.28 3.19 2.45
C LEU A 371 -24.88 4.66 2.23
N PRO A 372 -25.74 5.63 2.56
CA PRO A 372 -25.48 7.04 2.31
C PRO A 372 -24.19 7.51 2.98
N LEU A 373 -23.54 8.48 2.35
CA LEU A 373 -22.41 9.18 2.93
C LEU A 373 -22.91 10.43 3.66
N MET A 374 -22.24 10.80 4.73
CA MET A 374 -22.61 11.89 5.61
C MET A 374 -21.97 13.21 5.15
N GLN A 375 -22.74 14.29 5.21
CA GLN A 375 -22.21 15.65 5.11
C GLN A 375 -21.82 16.16 6.50
N ILE A 376 -20.70 16.88 6.60
CA ILE A 376 -20.32 17.62 7.79
C ILE A 376 -20.27 19.10 7.41
N ASP A 377 -21.00 19.93 8.15
CA ASP A 377 -20.95 21.38 8.02
C ASP A 377 -19.54 21.93 8.14
N GLU A 378 -19.35 23.15 7.66
CA GLU A 378 -18.06 23.80 7.67
C GLU A 378 -17.51 23.97 9.09
N VAL A 379 -16.34 23.39 9.34
CA VAL A 379 -15.61 23.49 10.60
C VAL A 379 -14.43 24.45 10.41
N LYS A 380 -14.49 25.62 11.05
CA LYS A 380 -13.34 26.52 11.10
C LYS A 380 -12.19 25.87 11.87
N LEU A 381 -10.99 25.91 11.29
CA LEU A 381 -9.78 25.37 11.89
C LEU A 381 -8.90 26.51 12.43
N GLU A 382 -8.52 26.41 13.69
CA GLU A 382 -7.72 27.44 14.38
C GLU A 382 -6.29 26.97 14.62
N PRO A 383 -5.27 27.82 14.36
CA PRO A 383 -3.89 27.48 14.64
C PRO A 383 -3.71 27.31 16.16
N TYR A 384 -2.96 26.27 16.57
CA TYR A 384 -2.76 26.00 17.98
C TYR A 384 -1.39 25.48 18.37
N ALA A 385 -0.58 24.97 17.43
CA ALA A 385 0.78 24.51 17.73
C ALA A 385 1.75 24.75 16.57
N SER A 386 3.01 25.00 16.89
CA SER A 386 4.12 24.93 15.93
C SER A 386 4.53 23.48 15.70
N ILE A 387 5.06 23.17 14.51
CA ILE A 387 5.69 21.88 14.19
C ILE A 387 6.69 21.38 15.25
N LEU A 388 7.36 22.31 15.94
CA LEU A 388 8.34 21.99 16.98
C LEU A 388 7.74 21.25 18.19
N HIS A 389 6.43 21.33 18.43
CA HIS A 389 5.74 20.60 19.49
C HIS A 389 5.61 19.09 19.21
N THR A 390 5.90 18.64 17.99
CA THR A 390 5.90 17.22 17.61
C THR A 390 7.28 16.63 17.45
N VAL A 391 8.31 17.35 17.91
CA VAL A 391 9.69 16.83 17.91
C VAL A 391 9.80 15.71 18.93
N THR A 392 10.04 14.48 18.47
CA THR A 392 10.17 13.30 19.35
C THR A 392 11.59 13.08 19.85
N TYR A 393 12.58 13.59 19.11
CA TYR A 393 13.99 13.42 19.43
C TYR A 393 14.83 14.50 18.73
N THR A 394 15.95 14.88 19.36
CA THR A 394 16.90 15.84 18.80
C THR A 394 18.32 15.32 18.96
N LYS A 395 19.16 15.47 17.92
CA LYS A 395 20.56 15.09 17.96
C LYS A 395 21.46 16.10 17.24
N THR A 396 22.61 16.40 17.83
CA THR A 396 23.64 17.22 17.18
C THR A 396 24.66 16.33 16.45
N ARG A 397 25.05 16.74 15.25
CA ARG A 397 26.05 16.09 14.39
C ARG A 397 26.92 17.12 13.70
N LYS A 398 28.14 16.72 13.32
CA LYS A 398 29.04 17.59 12.54
C LYS A 398 28.48 17.87 11.14
N THR A 399 27.89 16.85 10.51
CA THR A 399 27.22 16.91 9.21
C THR A 399 25.78 16.40 9.34
N PRO A 400 24.88 16.72 8.40
CA PRO A 400 23.58 16.07 8.31
C PRO A 400 23.70 14.55 8.21
N VAL A 401 22.64 13.85 8.62
CA VAL A 401 22.49 12.41 8.46
C VAL A 401 21.05 12.11 8.04
N TYR A 402 20.84 10.99 7.37
CA TYR A 402 19.51 10.52 7.00
C TYR A 402 18.57 10.32 8.19
N MET A 403 17.26 10.39 7.95
CA MET A 403 16.24 10.17 8.99
C MET A 403 16.28 8.75 9.58
N GLU A 404 16.66 7.77 8.77
CA GLU A 404 16.82 6.38 9.16
C GLU A 404 17.96 6.24 10.18
N THR A 405 19.04 7.02 10.07
CA THR A 405 20.13 7.05 11.07
C THR A 405 19.61 7.38 12.46
N LEU A 406 18.53 8.17 12.55
CA LEU A 406 17.89 8.53 13.81
C LEU A 406 16.76 7.56 14.20
N LYS A 407 16.46 6.53 13.41
CA LYS A 407 15.31 5.62 13.57
C LYS A 407 13.96 6.29 13.30
N GLN A 408 13.88 7.09 12.23
CA GLN A 408 12.62 7.62 11.70
C GLN A 408 12.43 7.14 10.26
N GLY A 409 11.28 6.51 10.00
CA GLY A 409 10.93 6.01 8.67
C GLY A 409 10.10 6.98 7.82
N GLN A 410 9.24 7.79 8.42
CA GLN A 410 8.24 8.61 7.73
C GLN A 410 8.15 10.01 8.35
N GLY A 411 7.40 10.91 7.70
CA GLY A 411 7.14 12.27 8.18
C GLY A 411 8.18 13.29 7.71
N LEU A 412 8.51 14.21 8.60
CA LEU A 412 9.38 15.36 8.35
C LEU A 412 10.65 15.29 9.20
N ILE A 413 11.73 15.88 8.74
CA ILE A 413 12.97 16.00 9.53
C ILE A 413 13.55 17.40 9.38
N LEU A 414 13.86 18.05 10.50
CA LEU A 414 14.34 19.42 10.52
C LEU A 414 15.84 19.45 10.86
N TYR A 415 16.64 20.08 9.99
CA TYR A 415 18.06 20.34 10.22
C TYR A 415 18.24 21.83 10.50
N GLU A 416 18.83 22.17 11.65
CA GLU A 416 19.10 23.55 12.05
C GLU A 416 20.61 23.78 12.20
N HIS A 417 21.10 24.87 11.61
CA HIS A 417 22.49 25.31 11.72
C HIS A 417 22.53 26.77 12.18
N LYS A 418 23.27 27.03 13.27
CA LYS A 418 23.57 28.40 13.71
C LYS A 418 24.80 28.90 12.95
N VAL A 419 24.64 29.95 12.17
CA VAL A 419 25.67 30.54 11.32
C VAL A 419 26.72 31.20 12.19
N LEU A 420 27.98 30.79 12.03
CA LEU A 420 29.12 31.30 12.80
C LEU A 420 29.89 32.40 12.07
N ALA A 421 29.92 32.34 10.74
CA ALA A 421 30.55 33.32 9.87
C ALA A 421 29.65 33.56 8.66
N ALA A 422 29.69 34.77 8.11
CA ALA A 422 28.86 35.12 6.96
C ALA A 422 29.14 34.20 5.76
N ALA A 423 28.09 33.84 5.03
CA ALA A 423 28.18 32.99 3.84
C ALA A 423 27.18 33.47 2.80
N ASN A 424 27.60 33.56 1.53
CA ASN A 424 26.77 34.03 0.44
C ASN A 424 26.92 33.12 -0.78
N GLY A 425 25.81 32.78 -1.42
CA GLY A 425 25.79 32.02 -2.66
C GLY A 425 24.61 31.05 -2.75
N THR A 426 24.69 30.12 -3.71
CA THR A 426 23.68 29.07 -3.89
C THR A 426 23.79 28.03 -2.77
N LEU A 427 22.65 27.66 -2.20
CA LEU A 427 22.52 26.55 -1.26
C LEU A 427 22.60 25.23 -2.02
N GLN A 428 23.54 24.37 -1.63
CA GLN A 428 23.55 22.96 -2.00
C GLN A 428 23.32 22.12 -0.74
N ALA A 429 22.20 21.41 -0.69
CA ALA A 429 21.81 20.61 0.46
C ALA A 429 22.06 19.13 0.19
N GLY A 430 23.33 18.71 0.32
CA GLY A 430 23.73 17.34 0.12
C GLY A 430 23.88 16.93 -1.35
N ASP A 431 23.70 15.63 -1.62
CA ASP A 431 23.82 15.04 -2.95
C ASP A 431 22.64 15.37 -3.87
N ARG A 432 21.42 15.27 -3.35
CA ARG A 432 20.15 15.53 -4.04
C ARG A 432 19.00 15.72 -3.05
N PRO A 433 17.88 16.35 -3.45
CA PRO A 433 16.67 16.40 -2.63
C PRO A 433 16.03 15.00 -2.45
N ARG A 434 15.60 14.70 -1.21
CA ARG A 434 15.01 13.42 -0.77
C ARG A 434 13.84 13.63 0.21
N ASP A 435 12.70 14.17 -0.22
CA ASP A 435 12.34 14.46 -1.62
C ASP A 435 12.12 15.94 -1.88
N ARG A 436 11.79 16.71 -0.83
CA ARG A 436 11.54 18.14 -0.86
C ARG A 436 12.15 18.81 0.36
N ILE A 437 12.95 19.85 0.15
CA ILE A 437 13.65 20.61 1.17
C ILE A 437 13.08 22.02 1.18
N ILE A 438 12.41 22.39 2.25
CA ILE A 438 11.91 23.75 2.47
C ILE A 438 12.95 24.52 3.29
N VAL A 439 13.42 25.63 2.72
CA VAL A 439 14.54 26.41 3.26
C VAL A 439 14.00 27.60 4.03
N TYR A 440 14.45 27.78 5.27
CA TYR A 440 14.14 28.94 6.10
C TYR A 440 15.42 29.55 6.68
N VAL A 441 15.41 30.86 6.89
CA VAL A 441 16.43 31.59 7.67
C VAL A 441 15.69 32.37 8.74
N ASN A 442 16.06 32.17 10.00
CA ASN A 442 15.42 32.79 11.17
C ASN A 442 13.90 32.56 11.19
N GLY A 443 13.46 31.35 10.83
CA GLY A 443 12.05 30.97 10.76
C GLY A 443 11.27 31.51 9.56
N GLN A 444 11.94 32.23 8.63
CA GLN A 444 11.31 32.81 7.45
C GLN A 444 11.75 32.08 6.17
N ARG A 445 10.76 31.65 5.38
CA ARG A 445 10.96 30.85 4.17
C ARG A 445 11.74 31.61 3.10
N LYS A 446 12.72 30.94 2.48
CA LYS A 446 13.58 31.47 1.41
C LYS A 446 13.42 30.74 0.07
N GLY A 447 12.93 29.51 0.07
CA GLY A 447 12.69 28.76 -1.15
C GLY A 447 12.48 27.27 -0.90
N ILE A 448 12.48 26.51 -1.99
CA ILE A 448 12.28 25.06 -2.02
C ILE A 448 13.31 24.46 -2.97
N ILE A 449 13.89 23.33 -2.58
CA ILE A 449 14.68 22.47 -3.46
C ILE A 449 14.02 21.09 -3.39
N ASP A 450 13.46 20.59 -4.49
CA ASP A 450 12.79 19.29 -4.50
C ASP A 450 13.09 18.46 -5.74
N SER A 451 12.62 17.22 -5.71
CA SER A 451 12.71 16.25 -6.80
C SER A 451 11.39 16.09 -7.55
N PHE A 452 10.39 16.94 -7.30
CA PHE A 452 9.08 16.83 -7.96
C PHE A 452 9.09 17.45 -9.36
N HIS A 453 10.09 18.29 -9.64
CA HIS A 453 10.27 18.96 -10.92
C HIS A 453 11.57 18.52 -11.59
N ALA A 454 11.56 18.41 -12.92
CA ALA A 454 12.69 17.89 -13.70
C ALA A 454 13.91 18.82 -13.62
N CYS A 455 13.64 20.13 -13.47
CA CYS A 455 14.62 21.16 -13.18
C CYS A 455 14.30 21.77 -11.80
N PRO A 456 14.92 21.28 -10.71
CA PRO A 456 14.72 21.83 -9.37
C PRO A 456 15.10 23.32 -9.30
N ALA A 457 14.37 24.09 -8.50
CA ALA A 457 14.74 25.47 -8.23
C ALA A 457 16.08 25.56 -7.47
N THR A 458 16.81 26.64 -7.72
CA THR A 458 18.01 26.99 -6.95
C THR A 458 17.66 28.03 -5.89
N VAL A 459 18.21 27.90 -4.69
CA VAL A 459 17.99 28.85 -3.59
C VAL A 459 19.30 29.59 -3.32
N LYS A 460 19.32 30.90 -3.54
CA LYS A 460 20.44 31.78 -3.17
C LYS A 460 20.22 32.34 -1.77
N LEU A 461 21.26 32.29 -0.93
CA LEU A 461 21.21 32.75 0.45
C LEU A 461 22.34 33.75 0.71
N SER A 462 22.04 34.75 1.54
CA SER A 462 23.02 35.63 2.17
C SER A 462 22.81 35.50 3.68
N LEU A 463 23.75 34.81 4.34
CA LEU A 463 23.70 34.46 5.75
C LEU A 463 24.67 35.34 6.53
N GLN A 464 24.24 35.82 7.69
CA GLN A 464 25.04 36.60 8.64
C GLN A 464 25.35 35.76 9.88
N ALA A 465 26.45 36.11 10.57
CA ALA A 465 26.76 35.48 11.86
C ALA A 465 25.61 35.70 12.85
N GLY A 466 25.16 34.61 13.49
CA GLY A 466 24.00 34.62 14.39
C GLY A 466 22.69 34.12 13.75
N ASP A 467 22.58 34.12 12.41
CA ASP A 467 21.43 33.56 11.72
C ASP A 467 21.25 32.07 12.03
N VAL A 468 20.01 31.59 11.95
CA VAL A 468 19.66 30.17 12.02
C VAL A 468 19.14 29.72 10.66
N LEU A 469 19.93 28.93 9.94
CA LEU A 469 19.51 28.23 8.74
C LEU A 469 18.74 26.97 9.14
N GLN A 470 17.56 26.78 8.55
CA GLN A 470 16.66 25.67 8.83
C GLN A 470 16.28 25.00 7.51
N LEU A 471 16.55 23.70 7.41
CA LEU A 471 16.19 22.88 6.26
C LEU A 471 15.16 21.84 6.73
N LEU A 472 13.90 22.03 6.35
CA LEU A 472 12.83 21.08 6.66
C LEU A 472 12.67 20.12 5.46
N VAL A 473 12.95 18.84 5.67
CA VAL A 473 12.82 17.83 4.63
C VAL A 473 11.54 17.04 4.78
N GLU A 474 10.75 16.98 3.71
CA GLU A 474 9.59 16.10 3.57
C GLU A 474 10.01 14.78 2.91
N ASN A 475 9.77 13.66 3.59
CA ASN A 475 9.70 12.35 2.93
C ASN A 475 8.32 12.25 2.27
N ALA A 476 8.28 12.25 0.94
CA ALA A 476 7.05 12.16 0.15
C ALA A 476 6.63 10.72 -0.17
N GLY A 477 7.41 9.75 0.30
CA GLY A 477 7.24 8.33 0.06
C GLY A 477 8.48 7.74 -0.63
N ARG A 478 8.97 6.60 -0.17
CA ARG A 478 10.08 5.87 -0.81
C ARG A 478 9.64 5.28 -2.15
N THR A 479 10.57 5.25 -3.10
CA THR A 479 10.35 4.68 -4.42
C THR A 479 9.92 3.22 -4.27
N SER A 480 8.76 2.92 -4.84
CA SER A 480 8.05 1.65 -4.68
C SER A 480 8.27 0.71 -5.85
N HIS A 481 8.91 1.17 -6.93
CA HIS A 481 9.10 0.41 -8.15
C HIS A 481 10.33 0.92 -8.91
N TRP A 482 11.08 -0.01 -9.50
CA TRP A 482 12.12 0.25 -10.50
C TRP A 482 12.12 -0.90 -11.51
N ARG A 483 12.44 -0.60 -12.77
CA ARG A 483 12.46 -1.56 -13.86
C ARG A 483 13.87 -1.79 -14.39
N LYS A 484 14.28 -3.06 -14.50
CA LYS A 484 15.53 -3.48 -15.16
C LYS A 484 15.59 -2.94 -16.60
N GLY A 485 16.75 -2.42 -16.98
CA GLY A 485 16.95 -1.78 -18.29
C GLY A 485 16.43 -0.35 -18.39
N SER A 486 15.82 0.19 -17.32
CA SER A 486 15.54 1.63 -17.25
C SER A 486 16.84 2.44 -17.28
N ARG A 487 16.80 3.62 -17.90
CA ARG A 487 17.88 4.62 -17.83
C ARG A 487 17.90 5.37 -16.50
N GLU A 488 16.84 5.24 -15.72
CA GLU A 488 16.69 5.87 -14.41
C GLU A 488 17.48 5.10 -13.34
N PRO A 489 18.10 5.79 -12.36
CA PRO A 489 18.77 5.15 -11.24
C PRO A 489 17.81 4.26 -10.44
N ASN A 490 18.34 3.14 -9.92
CA ASN A 490 17.59 2.25 -9.05
C ASN A 490 17.46 2.84 -7.64
N LEU A 491 16.47 3.73 -7.44
CA LEU A 491 16.20 4.32 -6.14
C LEU A 491 15.61 3.34 -5.11
N MET A 492 15.31 2.09 -5.50
CA MET A 492 15.01 1.05 -4.51
C MET A 492 16.25 0.64 -3.70
N ASP A 493 17.45 0.74 -4.29
CA ASP A 493 18.73 0.47 -3.61
C ASP A 493 19.24 1.70 -2.83
N ASP A 494 18.62 2.87 -3.01
CA ASP A 494 18.91 4.12 -2.30
C ASP A 494 17.64 4.70 -1.63
N PRO A 495 17.10 3.99 -0.62
CA PRO A 495 15.82 4.33 0.02
C PRO A 495 15.90 5.48 1.03
N PHE A 496 17.08 6.05 1.24
CA PHE A 496 17.33 6.98 2.33
C PHE A 496 16.67 8.33 2.11
N LYS A 497 16.13 8.90 3.19
CA LYS A 497 15.44 10.20 3.20
C LYS A 497 16.12 11.18 4.14
N GLY A 498 15.99 12.47 3.88
CA GLY A 498 16.76 13.52 4.58
C GLY A 498 17.92 14.05 3.74
N ILE A 499 19.01 14.46 4.37
CA ILE A 499 20.16 15.06 3.69
C ILE A 499 21.38 14.14 3.80
N ASN A 500 21.97 13.80 2.65
CA ASN A 500 23.24 13.08 2.57
C ASN A 500 24.40 14.03 2.27
N GLY A 501 25.51 13.88 2.96
CA GLY A 501 26.72 14.66 2.67
C GLY A 501 26.70 16.09 3.20
N SER A 502 27.57 16.92 2.64
CA SER A 502 27.79 18.30 3.09
C SER A 502 26.69 19.24 2.61
N VAL A 503 26.40 20.26 3.42
CA VAL A 503 25.56 21.39 3.03
C VAL A 503 26.47 22.60 2.83
N THR A 504 26.34 23.28 1.70
CA THR A 504 27.13 24.46 1.37
C THR A 504 26.28 25.65 0.99
N VAL A 505 26.81 26.85 1.24
CA VAL A 505 26.29 28.11 0.70
C VAL A 505 27.44 28.82 0.00
N GLY A 506 27.38 28.89 -1.33
CA GLY A 506 28.54 29.26 -2.15
C GLY A 506 29.69 28.27 -1.91
N SER A 507 30.88 28.77 -1.57
CA SER A 507 32.04 27.96 -1.23
C SER A 507 32.09 27.51 0.24
N SER A 508 31.18 27.99 1.09
CA SER A 508 31.23 27.74 2.53
C SER A 508 30.56 26.43 2.91
N VAL A 509 31.30 25.51 3.53
CA VAL A 509 30.76 24.25 4.07
C VAL A 509 30.22 24.45 5.49
N LEU A 510 28.93 24.20 5.67
CA LEU A 510 28.24 24.38 6.95
C LEU A 510 28.32 23.13 7.82
N ARG A 511 28.68 23.31 9.10
CA ARG A 511 28.90 22.23 10.07
C ARG A 511 28.18 22.51 11.39
N GLY A 512 27.96 21.47 12.19
CA GLY A 512 27.32 21.60 13.50
C GLY A 512 25.80 21.74 13.35
N TRP A 513 25.16 20.62 13.03
CA TRP A 513 23.75 20.51 12.72
C TRP A 513 22.97 19.95 13.90
N LYS A 514 21.92 20.65 14.31
CA LYS A 514 20.90 20.14 15.22
C LYS A 514 19.78 19.52 14.40
N ILE A 515 19.56 18.22 14.54
CA ILE A 515 18.65 17.43 13.71
C ILE A 515 17.48 16.95 14.58
N ARG A 516 16.25 17.20 14.12
CA ARG A 516 15.02 16.92 14.89
C ARG A 516 14.10 15.99 14.15
N GLN A 517 13.68 14.94 14.83
CA GLN A 517 12.71 13.98 14.31
C GLN A 517 11.30 14.50 14.45
N ILE A 518 10.54 14.49 13.35
CA ILE A 518 9.13 14.88 13.31
C ILE A 518 8.37 13.80 12.54
N PRO A 519 8.09 12.63 13.16
CA PRO A 519 7.57 11.47 12.45
C PRO A 519 6.11 11.62 11.97
N CYS A 520 5.39 12.66 12.43
CA CYS A 520 3.99 12.93 12.06
C CYS A 520 3.05 11.72 12.31
N LYS A 521 3.29 10.94 13.37
CA LYS A 521 2.40 9.84 13.75
C LYS A 521 1.09 10.37 14.33
N GLU A 522 1.20 11.27 15.29
CA GLU A 522 0.08 11.86 16.03
C GLU A 522 0.21 13.39 16.07
N PRO A 523 -0.91 14.12 16.13
CA PRO A 523 -0.88 15.57 16.34
C PRO A 523 -0.47 15.91 17.78
N PRO A 524 0.08 17.13 18.04
CA PRO A 524 0.50 17.52 19.38
C PRO A 524 -0.69 17.71 20.33
N ILE A 525 -0.52 17.28 21.58
CA ILE A 525 -1.53 17.46 22.64
C ILE A 525 -1.13 18.66 23.50
N LEU A 526 -1.76 19.82 23.25
CA LEU A 526 -1.51 21.05 24.01
C LEU A 526 -2.72 21.44 24.88
N LYS A 527 -2.43 21.86 26.13
CA LYS A 527 -3.44 22.40 27.06
C LYS A 527 -3.91 23.80 26.65
N LYS A 528 -2.99 24.64 26.16
CA LYS A 528 -3.27 25.99 25.67
C LYS A 528 -2.71 26.15 24.25
N PRO A 529 -3.44 26.81 23.32
CA PRO A 529 -2.90 27.18 22.02
C PRO A 529 -1.64 28.04 22.15
N ILE A 530 -0.76 27.99 21.16
CA ILE A 530 0.29 29.00 21.01
C ILE A 530 -0.35 30.38 20.78
N GLY A 531 0.28 31.44 21.31
CA GLY A 531 -0.05 32.82 20.96
C GLY A 531 0.72 33.28 19.72
N GLY A 532 0.29 34.38 19.10
CA GLY A 532 0.91 34.99 17.93
C GLY A 532 0.10 34.81 16.64
N SER A 533 0.30 35.72 15.69
CA SER A 533 -0.35 35.64 14.37
C SER A 533 0.43 34.72 13.43
N ILE A 534 -0.28 34.01 12.56
CA ILE A 534 0.33 33.21 11.51
C ILE A 534 0.79 34.15 10.39
N GLN A 535 2.10 34.17 10.13
CA GLN A 535 2.69 34.98 9.08
C GLN A 535 3.06 34.11 7.87
N LYS A 536 2.96 34.71 6.69
CA LYS A 536 3.39 34.06 5.44
C LYS A 536 4.87 33.68 5.54
N GLY A 537 5.19 32.44 5.21
CA GLY A 537 6.58 31.98 5.18
C GLY A 537 7.11 31.47 6.52
N MET A 538 6.28 31.33 7.54
CA MET A 538 6.67 30.63 8.77
C MET A 538 6.84 29.11 8.55
N LEU A 539 7.51 28.47 9.51
CA LEU A 539 7.53 27.00 9.64
C LEU A 539 6.10 26.44 9.72
N PRO A 540 5.88 25.15 9.39
CA PRO A 540 4.57 24.52 9.43
C PRO A 540 3.84 24.66 10.76
N VAL A 541 2.52 24.75 10.68
CA VAL A 541 1.63 25.02 11.82
C VAL A 541 0.53 23.98 11.88
N TYR A 542 0.21 23.56 13.11
CA TYR A 542 -0.95 22.73 13.37
C TYR A 542 -2.19 23.59 13.63
N TYR A 543 -3.28 23.22 12.97
CA TYR A 543 -4.62 23.73 13.14
C TYR A 543 -5.52 22.66 13.73
N LYS A 544 -6.55 23.07 14.47
CA LYS A 544 -7.55 22.16 15.03
C LYS A 544 -8.97 22.70 14.86
N GLY A 545 -9.91 21.79 14.72
CA GLY A 545 -11.34 22.06 14.73
C GLY A 545 -12.09 20.94 15.43
N LYS A 546 -13.38 21.16 15.68
CA LYS A 546 -14.28 20.16 16.25
C LYS A 546 -15.64 20.24 15.62
N PHE A 547 -16.28 19.09 15.46
CA PHE A 547 -17.69 18.97 15.09
C PHE A 547 -18.34 17.94 16.00
N LYS A 548 -19.66 18.02 16.15
CA LYS A 548 -20.45 17.07 16.94
C LYS A 548 -21.30 16.24 15.99
N LEU A 549 -21.41 14.95 16.27
CA LEU A 549 -22.29 14.05 15.54
C LEU A 549 -23.52 13.69 16.36
N PRO A 550 -24.66 13.39 15.72
CA PRO A 550 -25.77 12.74 16.39
C PRO A 550 -25.35 11.37 16.95
N HIS A 551 -26.14 10.85 17.88
CA HIS A 551 -26.01 9.45 18.28
C HIS A 551 -26.37 8.54 17.10
N LEU A 552 -25.69 7.41 17.01
CA LEU A 552 -26.05 6.35 16.09
C LEU A 552 -27.35 5.71 16.58
N GLY A 553 -28.36 5.60 15.72
CA GLY A 553 -29.55 4.81 15.99
C GLY A 553 -29.22 3.33 16.17
N PRO A 554 -30.12 2.54 16.80
CA PRO A 554 -29.88 1.12 17.06
C PRO A 554 -29.65 0.29 15.79
N ASP A 555 -30.25 0.70 14.67
CA ASP A 555 -30.18 0.00 13.37
C ASP A 555 -29.23 0.66 12.37
N GLN A 556 -28.53 1.72 12.77
CA GLN A 556 -27.58 2.41 11.88
C GLN A 556 -26.22 1.73 11.90
N PHE A 557 -25.49 1.84 10.80
CA PHE A 557 -24.12 1.37 10.68
C PHE A 557 -23.12 2.53 10.74
N TYR A 558 -21.92 2.29 11.25
CA TYR A 558 -20.83 3.29 11.20
C TYR A 558 -20.56 3.80 9.78
N SER A 559 -20.72 2.95 8.76
CA SER A 559 -20.53 3.35 7.36
C SER A 559 -21.58 4.35 6.83
N GLU A 560 -22.69 4.58 7.53
CA GLU A 560 -23.60 5.69 7.22
C GLU A 560 -23.04 7.05 7.67
N MET A 561 -21.98 7.05 8.48
CA MET A 561 -21.21 8.23 8.87
C MET A 561 -19.90 8.37 8.09
N ASP A 562 -19.67 7.53 7.08
CA ASP A 562 -18.56 7.71 6.14
C ASP A 562 -18.71 9.05 5.41
N THR A 563 -17.59 9.77 5.21
CA THR A 563 -17.58 11.06 4.52
C THR A 563 -16.25 11.30 3.82
N TYR A 564 -16.19 12.28 2.93
CA TYR A 564 -14.95 12.76 2.31
C TYR A 564 -14.61 14.15 2.84
N LEU A 565 -13.52 14.27 3.60
CA LEU A 565 -13.11 15.52 4.23
C LEU A 565 -12.24 16.35 3.28
N THR A 566 -12.69 17.56 2.95
CA THR A 566 -11.90 18.58 2.24
C THR A 566 -11.29 19.57 3.23
N ILE A 567 -10.10 20.08 2.91
CA ILE A 567 -9.41 21.14 3.66
C ILE A 567 -9.31 22.37 2.76
N GLU A 568 -10.26 23.28 2.90
CA GLU A 568 -10.32 24.51 2.11
C GLU A 568 -9.36 25.57 2.65
N GLY A 569 -8.82 26.36 1.74
CA GLY A 569 -7.78 27.35 2.02
C GLY A 569 -6.39 26.76 2.32
N GLY A 570 -6.27 25.44 2.42
CA GLY A 570 -5.01 24.75 2.58
C GLY A 570 -4.26 24.58 1.26
N THR A 571 -2.96 24.32 1.33
CA THR A 571 -2.14 24.04 0.14
C THR A 571 -1.57 22.63 0.18
N ARG A 572 -0.85 22.26 1.25
CA ARG A 572 -0.24 20.94 1.36
C ARG A 572 -0.04 20.58 2.82
N GLY A 573 -0.46 19.38 3.21
CA GLY A 573 -0.37 19.01 4.61
C GLY A 573 -0.78 17.59 4.94
N ILE A 574 -0.99 17.35 6.24
CA ILE A 574 -1.39 16.05 6.79
C ILE A 574 -2.62 16.26 7.67
N VAL A 575 -3.59 15.34 7.61
CA VAL A 575 -4.85 15.44 8.36
C VAL A 575 -5.03 14.27 9.32
N TRP A 576 -5.50 14.57 10.52
CA TRP A 576 -5.93 13.58 11.51
C TRP A 576 -7.37 13.83 11.94
N VAL A 577 -8.13 12.75 12.09
CA VAL A 577 -9.45 12.76 12.73
C VAL A 577 -9.39 11.84 13.94
N ASN A 578 -9.73 12.39 15.12
CA ASN A 578 -9.67 11.68 16.40
C ASN A 578 -8.32 11.01 16.71
N GLY A 579 -7.22 11.56 16.16
CA GLY A 579 -5.86 11.05 16.33
C GLY A 579 -5.44 10.03 15.27
N PHE A 580 -6.37 9.54 14.43
CA PHE A 580 -6.05 8.68 13.30
C PHE A 580 -5.54 9.51 12.12
N ASN A 581 -4.38 9.16 11.57
CA ASN A 581 -3.77 9.86 10.44
C ASN A 581 -4.46 9.43 9.12
N LEU A 582 -5.26 10.32 8.54
CA LEU A 582 -5.94 10.06 7.28
C LEU A 582 -4.97 10.04 6.11
N GLY A 583 -3.98 10.94 6.15
CA GLY A 583 -2.97 11.05 5.11
C GLY A 583 -2.71 12.48 4.69
N ARG A 584 -2.16 12.62 3.48
CA ARG A 584 -1.75 13.89 2.90
C ARG A 584 -2.88 14.52 2.10
N TYR A 585 -2.98 15.83 2.13
CA TYR A 585 -3.73 16.60 1.13
C TYR A 585 -2.77 17.49 0.37
N TRP A 586 -3.05 17.73 -0.90
CA TRP A 586 -2.29 18.65 -1.72
C TRP A 586 -3.18 19.24 -2.82
N VAL A 587 -3.24 20.57 -2.87
CA VAL A 587 -4.10 21.31 -3.80
C VAL A 587 -3.77 21.02 -5.27
N SER A 588 -2.55 20.56 -5.57
CA SER A 588 -2.16 20.19 -6.94
C SER A 588 -2.98 19.04 -7.52
N GLY A 589 -3.60 18.23 -6.66
CA GLY A 589 -4.56 17.21 -7.07
C GLY A 589 -3.94 15.98 -7.74
N PRO A 590 -4.78 15.13 -8.35
CA PRO A 590 -6.21 15.35 -8.58
C PRO A 590 -7.10 15.08 -7.35
N GLN A 591 -6.61 14.37 -6.32
CA GLN A 591 -7.37 14.13 -5.09
C GLN A 591 -7.52 15.42 -4.25
N GLN A 592 -8.74 15.87 -3.97
CA GLN A 592 -8.99 17.05 -3.12
C GLN A 592 -9.65 16.74 -1.77
N SER A 593 -10.11 15.51 -1.60
CA SER A 593 -10.80 15.07 -0.39
C SER A 593 -10.20 13.77 0.14
N LEU A 594 -10.19 13.62 1.47
CA LEU A 594 -9.68 12.45 2.17
C LEU A 594 -10.85 11.64 2.74
N TYR A 595 -10.87 10.34 2.45
CA TYR A 595 -11.88 9.45 3.01
C TYR A 595 -11.77 9.39 4.54
N VAL A 596 -12.89 9.58 5.21
CA VAL A 596 -13.06 9.43 6.66
C VAL A 596 -14.05 8.31 6.90
N PRO A 597 -13.57 7.11 7.27
CA PRO A 597 -14.44 6.06 7.76
C PRO A 597 -15.20 6.52 9.01
N GLY A 598 -16.52 6.33 9.02
CA GLY A 598 -17.36 6.54 10.18
C GLY A 598 -16.96 5.68 11.38
N ALA A 599 -16.30 4.54 11.16
CA ALA A 599 -15.67 3.73 12.21
C ALA A 599 -14.59 4.48 13.01
N LEU A 600 -14.02 5.57 12.47
CA LEU A 600 -13.09 6.45 13.19
C LEU A 600 -13.79 7.57 13.98
N LEU A 601 -15.09 7.75 13.75
CA LEU A 601 -15.89 8.81 14.35
C LEU A 601 -16.51 8.33 15.67
N LYS A 602 -16.90 9.30 16.49
CA LYS A 602 -17.48 9.11 17.82
C LYS A 602 -18.91 9.65 17.80
N PRO A 603 -19.91 8.80 17.54
CA PRO A 603 -21.32 9.19 17.54
C PRO A 603 -21.73 9.79 18.89
N GLY A 604 -22.58 10.81 18.87
CA GLY A 604 -23.05 11.54 20.06
C GLY A 604 -21.99 12.43 20.75
N LEU A 605 -20.73 12.35 20.33
CA LEU A 605 -19.60 13.04 20.95
C LEU A 605 -18.98 14.07 20.00
N ALA A 606 -18.10 14.90 20.57
CA ALA A 606 -17.27 15.81 19.80
C ALA A 606 -16.12 15.05 19.13
N ASN A 607 -16.02 15.20 17.82
CA ASN A 607 -14.95 14.69 16.97
C ASN A 607 -13.93 15.80 16.74
N LYS A 608 -12.65 15.46 16.67
CA LYS A 608 -11.55 16.43 16.55
C LYS A 608 -10.84 16.28 15.22
N ILE A 609 -10.70 17.38 14.50
CA ILE A 609 -9.91 17.48 13.27
C ILE A 609 -8.60 18.17 13.63
N HIS A 610 -7.47 17.63 13.19
CA HIS A 610 -6.16 18.28 13.27
C HIS A 610 -5.56 18.31 11.88
N VAL A 611 -4.95 19.43 11.52
CA VAL A 611 -4.28 19.61 10.22
C VAL A 611 -2.89 20.16 10.49
N LEU A 612 -1.86 19.57 9.88
CA LEU A 612 -0.54 20.18 9.75
C LEU A 612 -0.46 20.82 8.38
N GLU A 613 -0.48 22.15 8.31
CA GLU A 613 -0.30 22.91 7.07
C GLU A 613 1.18 23.24 6.89
N LEU A 614 1.76 22.83 5.75
CA LEU A 614 3.19 22.99 5.46
C LEU A 614 3.52 24.37 4.90
N THR A 615 2.53 25.05 4.33
CA THR A 615 2.66 26.42 3.82
C THR A 615 1.65 27.34 4.47
N PRO A 616 1.78 27.60 5.78
CA PRO A 616 0.86 28.49 6.47
C PRO A 616 0.99 29.91 5.91
N TRP A 617 -0.15 30.47 5.52
CA TRP A 617 -0.35 31.86 5.15
C TRP A 617 -1.66 32.36 5.77
N ASN A 618 -1.98 33.65 5.62
CA ASN A 618 -3.14 34.29 6.26
C ASN A 618 -4.49 33.82 5.65
N MET A 619 -4.71 32.52 5.63
CA MET A 619 -5.91 31.83 5.15
C MET A 619 -6.75 31.41 6.35
N THR A 620 -8.05 31.55 6.22
CA THR A 620 -8.97 30.78 7.03
C THR A 620 -8.96 29.35 6.50
N LEU A 621 -8.46 28.41 7.30
CA LEU A 621 -8.58 26.98 7.01
C LEU A 621 -9.94 26.49 7.49
N THR A 622 -10.68 25.82 6.62
CA THR A 622 -11.95 25.17 6.98
C THR A 622 -11.94 23.72 6.53
N ALA A 623 -12.60 22.87 7.31
CA ALA A 623 -12.82 21.49 6.95
C ALA A 623 -14.30 21.24 6.67
N ARG A 624 -14.62 20.46 5.65
CA ARG A 624 -16.00 20.12 5.28
C ARG A 624 -16.09 18.64 4.94
N GLY A 625 -17.14 17.97 5.40
CA GLY A 625 -17.42 16.58 5.03
C GLY A 625 -18.36 16.56 3.84
N GLU A 626 -17.98 15.85 2.79
CA GLU A 626 -18.69 15.76 1.51
C GLU A 626 -19.22 14.35 1.28
N THR A 627 -20.37 14.26 0.62
CA THR A 627 -21.02 12.99 0.26
C THR A 627 -20.53 12.44 -1.07
N THR A 628 -19.69 13.20 -1.78
CA THR A 628 -19.04 12.80 -3.02
C THR A 628 -17.57 13.15 -2.90
N LYS A 629 -16.74 12.31 -3.50
CA LYS A 629 -15.31 12.56 -3.53
C LYS A 629 -15.00 13.67 -4.53
N ARG A 630 -14.23 14.65 -4.10
CA ARG A 630 -13.81 15.76 -4.95
C ARG A 630 -12.51 15.45 -5.69
N TRP A 631 -12.56 15.63 -7.01
CA TRP A 631 -11.44 15.56 -7.93
C TRP A 631 -11.23 16.91 -8.60
N GLU A 632 -10.02 17.48 -8.49
CA GLU A 632 -9.66 18.77 -9.10
C GLU A 632 -8.15 18.85 -9.19
N ASN A 633 -7.62 19.54 -10.20
CA ASN A 633 -6.22 19.94 -10.25
C ASN A 633 -6.14 21.45 -10.19
N ARG A 634 -5.28 21.97 -9.31
CA ARG A 634 -4.87 23.38 -9.35
C ARG A 634 -3.39 23.46 -9.71
N PRO A 635 -2.92 24.55 -10.33
CA PRO A 635 -1.49 24.78 -10.48
C PRO A 635 -0.79 24.62 -9.13
N ASP A 636 0.35 23.93 -9.08
CA ASP A 636 1.12 23.86 -7.85
C ASP A 636 1.63 25.27 -7.52
N PRO A 637 1.13 25.92 -6.44
CA PRO A 637 1.53 27.29 -6.12
C PRO A 637 3.00 27.38 -5.69
N GLU A 638 3.66 26.23 -5.52
CA GLU A 638 5.03 26.10 -5.09
C GLU A 638 5.98 25.60 -6.20
N ALA A 639 5.48 25.43 -7.43
CA ALA A 639 6.31 25.05 -8.57
C ALA A 639 7.39 26.12 -8.88
N PRO A 640 8.59 25.72 -9.33
CA PRO A 640 9.59 26.65 -9.84
C PRO A 640 8.98 27.54 -10.94
N GLN A 641 9.16 28.85 -10.82
CA GLN A 641 8.81 29.77 -11.91
C GLN A 641 9.82 29.59 -13.04
N SER A 642 9.32 29.28 -14.24
CA SER A 642 10.10 29.09 -15.46
C SER A 642 10.73 30.39 -15.96
#